data_AF-A0A381X5Q7-F1
#
_entry.id   AF-A0A381X5Q7-F1
#
_cell.length_a   1.000
_cell.length_b   1.000
_cell.length_c   1.000
_cell.angle_alpha   90.00
_cell.angle_beta   90.00
_cell.angle_gamma   90.00
#
_symmetry.space_group_name_H-M   'P 1'
#
loop_
_entity.id
_entity.type
_entity.pdbx_description
1 polymer ?
#
loop_
_entity_poly.entity_id
_entity_poly.type
_entity_poly.pdbx_seq_one_letter_code
_entity_poly.pdbx_strand_id
1 'polypeptide(L)'
;MKISQFDLSFAEVGTYFLLALLALALRVFQLGGRAMHHDESLHAFYSWQLSEGMGLVHNPMMHGPLQMEITAGIFFLFGDSDFNARVFYAVIGTVLVVMPILFRSYLGKLGAIFTSSMLCISPAMLYFSRFARNDIIMAVFTFGLVITLWNYLATRKNKYLYIMSALLALSFGTKETAFLVTGLLGLYLVIRFLHETWKQTMEDTKLDVTTYPQLYVRLIKRATSSGKGFSKSTAPAYLSVLILLSTLTLPQWSAFAGILQTTPLLNWSNLTLVSETGNIGMPVGGGKVIASMIVAGLLGFSSYIGYKWCWSVWWRCAAIFYSCWILIYTTVLTNLGDGIRSGIWQSLGYWVVQQGEARGGQPNHYYLMITPLYEYLPFLVAIIASIYYLRIRDQFSLFLVYWAIATFVVYTVASEKMPWLLVNISLPIIVLSGRFLGRIVEFTKWNSISKIRVIITLLVPGLVTTLVWAIIEYWGDIDEPASTVIPLVLILLVGGGLYLAIRLSLKGTYKLYVSLILMGLVALLAPLTVRTSLTASYINSDIPVEMIVYTQTSPDLKTIMTGMEEMGERTGDGKRLPIKIDQTSGFTWPWSWYLRHYENVGYPTYDSESNPGDPTAKAIVVHSKNHEAASKAYSRDYLEPTRIPHRWWFPEYTYRNVNMVRFLGSTTDFSAWKRLVSYWLNREGVANNIGSEDSYLYTREGFPQLKLLSEEIRSGP
;
A
#
# COMPACT_ATOMS: atom_id res chain seq x y z
N MET A 1 -3.33 20.49 -28.77
CA MET A 1 -2.57 21.59 -28.15
C MET A 1 -1.47 20.96 -27.29
N LYS A 2 -0.18 21.21 -27.56
CA LYS A 2 0.91 20.67 -26.72
C LYS A 2 0.94 21.45 -25.41
N ILE A 3 0.34 20.90 -24.36
CA ILE A 3 0.42 21.48 -23.02
C ILE A 3 1.87 21.31 -22.55
N SER A 4 2.58 22.43 -22.36
CA SER A 4 3.92 22.42 -21.75
C SER A 4 3.81 21.98 -20.29
N GLN A 5 4.74 21.13 -19.83
CA GLN A 5 4.71 20.57 -18.48
C GLN A 5 4.75 21.65 -17.38
N PHE A 6 5.38 22.79 -17.65
CA PHE A 6 5.61 23.88 -16.67
C PHE A 6 4.96 25.22 -17.05
N ASP A 7 4.14 25.24 -18.11
CA ASP A 7 3.36 26.44 -18.45
C ASP A 7 2.02 26.39 -17.71
N LEU A 8 2.03 26.92 -16.48
CA LEU A 8 0.93 26.90 -15.53
C LEU A 8 0.29 28.29 -15.46
N SER A 9 -1.03 28.36 -15.62
CA SER A 9 -1.77 29.59 -15.31
C SER A 9 -1.72 29.89 -13.81
N PHE A 10 -1.84 31.16 -13.43
CA PHE A 10 -1.89 31.58 -12.03
C PHE A 10 -2.94 30.80 -11.21
N ALA A 11 -4.11 30.56 -11.80
CA ALA A 11 -5.17 29.76 -11.19
C ALA A 11 -4.77 28.29 -10.95
N GLU A 12 -3.96 27.69 -11.83
CA GLU A 12 -3.44 26.33 -11.63
C GLU A 12 -2.43 26.29 -10.49
N VAL A 13 -1.50 27.26 -10.44
CA VAL A 13 -0.54 27.37 -9.34
C VAL A 13 -1.27 27.51 -8.00
N GLY A 14 -2.26 28.41 -7.94
CA GLY A 14 -3.12 28.57 -6.76
C GLY A 14 -3.84 27.28 -6.36
N THR A 15 -4.34 26.53 -7.34
CA THR A 15 -5.03 25.24 -7.09
C THR A 15 -4.09 24.19 -6.51
N TYR A 16 -2.91 24.01 -7.10
CA TYR A 16 -1.92 23.05 -6.59
C TYR A 16 -1.39 23.45 -5.21
N PHE A 17 -1.20 24.75 -4.97
CA PHE A 17 -0.80 25.27 -3.67
C PHE A 17 -1.86 24.97 -2.59
N LEU A 18 -3.14 25.26 -2.88
CA LEU A 18 -4.24 24.94 -1.96
C LEU A 18 -4.37 23.43 -1.72
N LEU A 19 -4.23 22.61 -2.76
CA LEU A 19 -4.23 21.15 -2.62
C LEU A 19 -3.06 20.65 -1.79
N ALA A 20 -1.87 21.23 -1.95
CA ALA A 20 -0.69 20.88 -1.15
C ALA A 20 -0.89 21.25 0.33
N LEU A 21 -1.41 22.45 0.61
CA LEU A 21 -1.73 22.87 1.97
C LEU A 21 -2.80 21.99 2.61
N LEU A 22 -3.88 21.71 1.90
CA LEU A 22 -4.94 20.82 2.38
C LEU A 22 -4.40 19.40 2.65
N ALA A 23 -3.63 18.86 1.71
CA ALA A 23 -3.03 17.53 1.84
C ALA A 23 -2.09 17.44 3.04
N LEU A 24 -1.27 18.48 3.27
CA LEU A 24 -0.38 18.56 4.42
C LEU A 24 -1.16 18.68 5.72
N ALA A 25 -2.16 19.57 5.77
CA ALA A 25 -2.98 19.80 6.96
C ALA A 25 -3.68 18.51 7.41
N LEU A 26 -4.30 17.79 6.47
CA LEU A 26 -4.91 16.50 6.75
C LEU A 26 -3.86 15.51 7.29
N ARG A 27 -2.68 15.44 6.68
CA ARG A 27 -1.67 14.44 7.08
C ARG A 27 -1.01 14.76 8.42
N VAL A 28 -0.84 16.03 8.78
CA VAL A 28 -0.14 16.45 10.01
C VAL A 28 -1.07 16.58 11.22
N PHE A 29 -2.35 16.89 11.01
CA PHE A 29 -3.30 17.07 12.12
C PHE A 29 -3.40 15.81 13.00
N GLN A 30 -3.18 15.93 14.31
CA GLN A 30 -3.18 14.80 15.27
C GLN A 30 -2.30 13.59 14.85
N LEU A 31 -1.18 13.82 14.15
CA LEU A 31 -0.34 12.74 13.64
C LEU A 31 0.26 11.83 14.74
N GLY A 32 0.51 12.38 15.92
CA GLY A 32 0.94 11.62 17.11
C GLY A 32 -0.20 11.04 17.95
N GLY A 33 -1.47 11.21 17.57
CA GLY A 33 -2.62 10.80 18.40
C GLY A 33 -2.77 9.29 18.52
N ARG A 34 -2.72 8.59 17.39
CA ARG A 34 -2.92 7.13 17.30
C ARG A 34 -1.86 6.35 18.07
N ALA A 35 -2.25 5.25 18.73
CA ALA A 35 -1.31 4.29 19.29
C ALA A 35 -0.32 3.77 18.23
N MET A 36 0.93 3.54 18.63
CA MET A 36 1.91 2.88 17.79
C MET A 36 1.49 1.46 17.51
N HIS A 37 1.29 1.15 16.23
CA HIS A 37 1.16 -0.22 15.77
C HIS A 37 2.45 -1.00 16.05
N HIS A 38 2.33 -2.33 16.16
CA HIS A 38 3.45 -3.25 16.32
C HIS A 38 4.64 -2.92 15.38
N ASP A 39 4.43 -2.95 14.06
CA ASP A 39 5.43 -2.56 13.06
C ASP A 39 5.94 -1.11 13.20
N GLU A 40 5.06 -0.14 13.50
CA GLU A 40 5.48 1.26 13.66
C GLU A 40 6.45 1.40 14.83
N SER A 41 6.17 0.71 15.94
CA SER A 41 6.99 0.75 17.15
C SER A 41 8.37 0.14 16.93
N LEU A 42 8.48 -0.91 16.11
CA LEU A 42 9.75 -1.48 15.68
C LEU A 42 10.56 -0.46 14.88
N HIS A 43 9.97 0.10 13.82
CA HIS A 43 10.67 1.10 12.99
C HIS A 43 11.10 2.31 13.81
N ALA A 44 10.22 2.83 14.67
CA ALA A 44 10.51 3.97 15.53
C ALA A 44 11.63 3.63 16.52
N PHE A 45 11.55 2.49 17.20
CA PHE A 45 12.56 2.08 18.19
C PHE A 45 13.96 1.95 17.58
N TYR A 46 14.10 1.21 16.48
CA TYR A 46 15.42 1.07 15.84
C TYR A 46 15.92 2.37 15.19
N SER A 47 15.02 3.25 14.75
CA SER A 47 15.41 4.60 14.31
C SER A 47 15.95 5.42 15.46
N TRP A 48 15.33 5.32 16.65
CA TRP A 48 15.84 5.93 17.88
C TRP A 48 17.19 5.33 18.28
N GLN A 49 17.36 4.01 18.18
CA GLN A 49 18.66 3.40 18.48
C GLN A 49 19.78 3.93 17.58
N LEU A 50 19.48 4.11 16.29
CA LEU A 50 20.42 4.72 15.36
C LEU A 50 20.70 6.19 15.70
N SER A 51 19.69 6.98 16.11
CA SER A 51 19.91 8.38 16.50
C SER A 51 20.75 8.54 17.77
N GLU A 52 20.66 7.57 18.69
CA GLU A 52 21.48 7.51 19.91
C GLU A 52 22.89 6.91 19.67
N GLY A 53 23.22 6.55 18.43
CA GLY A 53 24.55 6.01 18.09
C GLY A 53 24.75 4.52 18.43
N MET A 54 23.67 3.78 18.73
CA MET A 54 23.74 2.32 18.94
C MET A 54 23.85 1.52 17.64
N GLY A 55 23.73 2.20 16.49
CA GLY A 55 23.83 1.62 15.15
C GLY A 55 22.53 0.98 14.65
N LEU A 56 22.56 0.55 13.39
CA LEU A 56 21.45 -0.15 12.74
C LEU A 56 21.98 -1.32 11.91
N VAL A 57 21.37 -2.49 12.07
CA VAL A 57 21.63 -3.66 11.24
C VAL A 57 20.38 -3.99 10.46
N HIS A 58 20.51 -4.09 9.13
CA HIS A 58 19.37 -4.40 8.26
C HIS A 58 18.79 -5.78 8.62
N ASN A 59 17.49 -5.80 8.86
CA ASN A 59 16.70 -7.00 9.07
C ASN A 59 15.58 -7.04 8.02
N PRO A 60 15.56 -8.05 7.12
CA PRO A 60 14.58 -8.13 6.04
C PRO A 60 13.12 -8.22 6.52
N MET A 61 12.89 -8.64 7.77
CA MET A 61 11.56 -8.61 8.39
C MET A 61 11.00 -7.19 8.47
N MET A 62 11.87 -6.19 8.68
CA MET A 62 11.52 -4.76 8.78
C MET A 62 11.61 -4.02 7.43
N HIS A 63 11.83 -4.76 6.34
CA HIS A 63 12.08 -4.22 5.00
C HIS A 63 13.38 -3.39 4.92
N GLY A 64 13.49 -2.55 3.89
CA GLY A 64 14.70 -1.78 3.61
C GLY A 64 14.96 -0.66 4.65
N PRO A 65 16.23 -0.30 4.89
CA PRO A 65 16.60 0.55 6.02
C PRO A 65 16.35 2.05 5.76
N LEU A 66 16.02 2.46 4.52
CA LEU A 66 15.89 3.88 4.15
C LEU A 66 14.94 4.65 5.08
N GLN A 67 13.78 4.07 5.41
CA GLN A 67 12.81 4.74 6.27
C GLN A 67 13.33 4.96 7.69
N MET A 68 14.13 4.02 8.22
CA MET A 68 14.66 4.07 9.58
C MET A 68 15.81 5.08 9.65
N GLU A 69 16.65 5.14 8.63
CA GLU A 69 17.74 6.14 8.54
C GLU A 69 17.20 7.57 8.45
N ILE A 70 16.17 7.80 7.63
CA ILE A 70 15.54 9.12 7.54
C ILE A 70 14.87 9.49 8.86
N THR A 71 14.16 8.54 9.49
CA THR A 71 13.50 8.77 10.78
C THR A 71 14.50 9.01 11.90
N ALA A 72 15.64 8.31 11.91
CA ALA A 72 16.74 8.55 12.84
C ALA A 72 17.32 9.97 12.69
N GLY A 73 17.49 10.44 11.45
CA GLY A 73 17.89 11.83 11.19
C GLY A 73 16.87 12.85 11.70
N ILE A 74 15.58 12.55 11.60
CA ILE A 74 14.52 13.39 12.18
C ILE A 74 14.58 13.40 13.70
N PHE A 75 14.78 12.24 14.33
CA PHE A 75 14.92 12.13 15.78
C PHE A 75 16.15 12.88 16.29
N PHE A 76 17.28 12.76 15.60
CA PHE A 76 18.49 13.49 15.93
C PHE A 76 18.30 15.02 15.89
N LEU A 77 17.50 15.53 14.93
CA LEU A 77 17.29 16.98 14.75
C LEU A 77 16.16 17.55 15.61
N PHE A 78 15.09 16.77 15.86
CA PHE A 78 13.83 17.28 16.43
C PHE A 78 13.34 16.49 17.65
N GLY A 79 14.09 15.49 18.10
CA GLY A 79 13.72 14.59 19.20
C GLY A 79 12.85 13.42 18.76
N ASP A 80 12.83 12.36 19.55
CA ASP A 80 12.06 11.15 19.31
C ASP A 80 10.65 11.25 19.92
N SER A 81 9.63 11.18 19.07
CA SER A 81 8.22 11.23 19.47
C SER A 81 7.34 10.50 18.47
N ASP A 82 6.12 10.13 18.87
CA ASP A 82 5.15 9.49 17.96
C ASP A 82 4.85 10.36 16.73
N PHE A 83 4.86 11.68 16.90
CA PHE A 83 4.68 12.64 15.82
C PHE A 83 5.87 12.60 14.84
N ASN A 84 7.09 12.70 15.37
CA ASN A 84 8.31 12.73 14.55
C ASN A 84 8.56 11.38 13.85
N ALA A 85 8.10 10.26 14.44
CA ALA A 85 8.17 8.95 13.81
C ALA A 85 7.32 8.86 12.52
N ARG A 86 6.30 9.71 12.39
CA ARG A 86 5.31 9.68 11.29
C ARG A 86 5.43 10.87 10.33
N VAL A 87 6.15 11.94 10.69
CA VAL A 87 6.19 13.20 9.92
C VAL A 87 6.73 12.99 8.50
N PHE A 88 7.73 12.12 8.33
CA PHE A 88 8.29 11.80 7.01
C PHE A 88 7.22 11.27 6.06
N TYR A 89 6.39 10.33 6.53
CA TYR A 89 5.32 9.70 5.76
C TYR A 89 4.21 10.71 5.40
N ALA A 90 3.91 11.64 6.30
CA ALA A 90 2.96 12.72 6.06
C ALA A 90 3.44 13.68 4.96
N VAL A 91 4.74 14.04 4.99
CA VAL A 91 5.36 14.88 3.96
C VAL A 91 5.40 14.15 2.62
N ILE A 92 5.85 12.90 2.59
CA ILE A 92 5.92 12.09 1.35
C ILE A 92 4.53 11.86 0.76
N GLY A 93 3.52 11.59 1.58
CA GLY A 93 2.13 11.51 1.12
C GLY A 93 1.61 12.84 0.54
N THR A 94 2.05 13.98 1.07
CA THR A 94 1.73 15.31 0.51
C THR A 94 2.42 15.52 -0.84
N VAL A 95 3.69 15.10 -0.97
CA VAL A 95 4.41 15.13 -2.24
C VAL A 95 3.65 14.33 -3.31
N LEU A 96 3.16 13.14 -2.97
CA LEU A 96 2.37 12.31 -3.89
C LEU A 96 1.17 13.05 -4.48
N VAL A 97 0.46 13.85 -3.67
CA VAL A 97 -0.70 14.65 -4.10
C VAL A 97 -0.32 15.69 -5.16
N VAL A 98 0.89 16.26 -5.07
CA VAL A 98 1.36 17.32 -5.99
C VAL A 98 2.00 16.74 -7.25
N MET A 99 2.57 15.53 -7.20
CA MET A 99 3.25 14.87 -8.33
C MET A 99 2.49 14.85 -9.67
N PRO A 100 1.13 14.78 -9.74
CA PRO A 100 0.42 14.82 -11.02
C PRO A 100 0.75 16.05 -11.88
N ILE A 101 1.23 17.17 -11.30
CA ILE A 101 1.75 18.32 -12.06
C ILE A 101 2.87 17.91 -13.03
N LEU A 102 3.73 16.99 -12.61
CA LEU A 102 4.84 16.47 -13.40
C LEU A 102 4.35 15.51 -14.51
N PHE A 103 3.09 15.10 -14.47
CA PHE A 103 2.46 14.20 -15.44
C PHE A 103 1.35 14.87 -16.28
N ARG A 104 1.18 16.19 -16.11
CA ARG A 104 0.14 17.02 -16.75
C ARG A 104 0.11 16.92 -18.27
N SER A 105 1.26 16.81 -18.93
CA SER A 105 1.33 16.69 -20.40
C SER A 105 0.62 15.44 -20.93
N TYR A 106 0.51 14.40 -20.10
CA TYR A 106 -0.24 13.19 -20.43
C TYR A 106 -1.65 13.26 -19.89
N LEU A 107 -1.84 13.58 -18.60
CA LEU A 107 -3.15 13.57 -17.95
C LEU A 107 -4.11 14.65 -18.46
N GLY A 108 -3.60 15.74 -19.03
CA GLY A 108 -4.34 16.97 -19.26
C GLY A 108 -4.38 17.85 -18.02
N LYS A 109 -4.77 19.12 -18.18
CA LYS A 109 -4.84 20.09 -17.07
C LYS A 109 -5.83 19.62 -16.00
N LEU A 110 -7.07 19.37 -16.41
CA LEU A 110 -8.11 18.93 -15.47
C LEU A 110 -7.85 17.52 -14.98
N GLY A 111 -7.29 16.64 -15.82
CA GLY A 111 -6.98 15.27 -15.40
C GLY A 111 -5.95 15.22 -14.28
N ALA A 112 -4.91 16.05 -14.35
CA ALA A 112 -3.92 16.16 -13.28
C ALA A 112 -4.53 16.73 -11.99
N ILE A 113 -5.41 17.73 -12.07
CA ILE A 113 -6.12 18.28 -10.90
C ILE A 113 -7.04 17.21 -10.28
N PHE A 114 -7.82 16.49 -11.07
CA PHE A 114 -8.68 15.41 -10.56
C PHE A 114 -7.87 14.29 -9.90
N THR A 115 -6.73 13.89 -10.49
CA THR A 115 -5.82 12.93 -9.86
C THR A 115 -5.30 13.47 -8.52
N SER A 116 -4.83 14.71 -8.46
CA SER A 116 -4.37 15.34 -7.21
C SER A 116 -5.48 15.41 -6.15
N SER A 117 -6.68 15.85 -6.53
CA SER A 117 -7.81 15.93 -5.60
C SER A 117 -8.18 14.54 -5.04
N MET A 118 -8.24 13.52 -5.89
CA MET A 118 -8.53 12.14 -5.44
C MET A 118 -7.42 11.56 -4.57
N LEU A 119 -6.13 11.83 -4.87
CA LEU A 119 -5.02 11.44 -3.97
C LEU A 119 -5.08 12.17 -2.63
N CYS A 120 -5.57 13.42 -2.62
CA CYS A 120 -5.73 14.21 -1.40
C CYS A 120 -6.79 13.62 -0.47
N ILE A 121 -7.92 13.17 -1.03
CA ILE A 121 -9.09 12.72 -0.27
C ILE A 121 -9.25 11.20 -0.21
N SER A 122 -8.41 10.39 -0.86
CA SER A 122 -8.51 8.91 -0.85
C SER A 122 -8.29 8.36 0.57
N PRO A 123 -9.17 7.47 1.08
CA PRO A 123 -9.00 6.93 2.43
C PRO A 123 -7.70 6.14 2.58
N ALA A 124 -7.34 5.31 1.60
CA ALA A 124 -6.09 4.54 1.67
C ALA A 124 -4.86 5.47 1.65
N MET A 125 -4.87 6.49 0.78
CA MET A 125 -3.75 7.43 0.65
C MET A 125 -3.59 8.33 1.87
N LEU A 126 -4.69 8.75 2.50
CA LEU A 126 -4.64 9.55 3.73
C LEU A 126 -4.20 8.69 4.92
N TYR A 127 -4.86 7.56 5.14
CA TYR A 127 -4.61 6.68 6.29
C TYR A 127 -3.15 6.21 6.35
N PHE A 128 -2.62 5.66 5.25
CA PHE A 128 -1.25 5.12 5.24
C PHE A 128 -0.16 6.18 5.08
N SER A 129 -0.51 7.43 4.78
CA SER A 129 0.43 8.55 4.90
C SER A 129 0.54 9.10 6.33
N ARG A 130 -0.31 8.64 7.25
CA ARG A 130 -0.25 8.94 8.69
C ARG A 130 0.27 7.74 9.50
N PHE A 131 0.93 6.80 8.82
CA PHE A 131 1.38 5.53 9.36
C PHE A 131 2.85 5.33 8.99
N ALA A 132 3.69 5.00 9.97
CA ALA A 132 5.13 4.80 9.79
C ALA A 132 5.45 3.47 9.06
N ARG A 133 5.02 3.41 7.80
CA ARG A 133 5.09 2.25 6.91
C ARG A 133 5.55 2.64 5.51
N ASN A 134 6.31 1.74 4.93
CA ASN A 134 6.94 1.87 3.62
C ASN A 134 6.01 2.15 2.43
N ASP A 135 4.73 1.78 2.52
CA ASP A 135 3.82 1.72 1.37
C ASP A 135 3.58 3.09 0.70
N ILE A 136 3.47 4.18 1.46
CA ILE A 136 3.30 5.53 0.89
C ILE A 136 4.58 6.03 0.20
N ILE A 137 5.75 5.64 0.71
CA ILE A 137 7.06 5.95 0.12
C ILE A 137 7.18 5.24 -1.23
N MET A 138 6.81 3.95 -1.26
CA MET A 138 6.77 3.17 -2.49
C MET A 138 5.80 3.74 -3.53
N ALA A 139 4.67 4.32 -3.11
CA ALA A 139 3.74 4.98 -4.03
C ALA A 139 4.38 6.20 -4.73
N VAL A 140 5.11 7.02 -3.99
CA VAL A 140 5.87 8.16 -4.55
C VAL A 140 6.92 7.70 -5.54
N PHE A 141 7.73 6.70 -5.17
CA PHE A 141 8.77 6.21 -6.08
C PHE A 141 8.17 5.54 -7.31
N THR A 142 7.11 4.74 -7.15
CA THR A 142 6.40 4.10 -8.27
C THR A 142 5.82 5.14 -9.22
N PHE A 143 5.16 6.17 -8.71
CA PHE A 143 4.62 7.21 -9.58
C PHE A 143 5.74 8.01 -10.26
N GLY A 144 6.83 8.28 -9.57
CA GLY A 144 8.04 8.89 -10.13
C GLY A 144 8.65 8.04 -11.26
N LEU A 145 8.72 6.72 -11.09
CA LEU A 145 9.17 5.78 -12.12
C LEU A 145 8.26 5.81 -13.35
N VAL A 146 6.94 5.84 -13.15
CA VAL A 146 5.97 5.96 -14.26
C VAL A 146 6.13 7.31 -15.00
N ILE A 147 6.25 8.41 -14.26
CA ILE A 147 6.44 9.75 -14.84
C ILE A 147 7.75 9.82 -15.64
N THR A 148 8.85 9.32 -15.08
CA THR A 148 10.16 9.33 -15.73
C THR A 148 10.23 8.40 -16.93
N LEU A 149 9.61 7.21 -16.84
CA LEU A 149 9.43 6.28 -17.96
C LEU A 149 8.77 6.99 -19.15
N TRP A 150 7.59 7.57 -18.95
CA TRP A 150 6.84 8.21 -20.03
C TRP A 150 7.56 9.44 -20.59
N ASN A 151 8.16 10.27 -19.73
CA ASN A 151 8.97 11.39 -20.18
C ASN A 151 10.19 10.96 -20.99
N TYR A 152 10.83 9.84 -20.66
CA TYR A 152 11.89 9.27 -21.49
C TYR A 152 11.35 8.76 -22.82
N LEU A 153 10.21 8.06 -22.82
CA LEU A 153 9.57 7.54 -24.04
C LEU A 153 9.26 8.67 -25.04
N ALA A 154 8.86 9.85 -24.54
CA ALA A 154 8.58 11.00 -25.40
C ALA A 154 9.82 11.80 -25.82
N THR A 155 10.81 11.97 -24.93
CA THR A 155 11.90 12.94 -25.17
C THR A 155 13.25 12.31 -25.47
N ARG A 156 13.46 11.02 -25.14
CA ARG A 156 14.74 10.30 -25.22
C ARG A 156 15.88 10.92 -24.40
N LYS A 157 15.62 11.90 -23.53
CA LYS A 157 16.66 12.60 -22.77
C LYS A 157 17.25 11.72 -21.66
N ASN A 158 18.58 11.64 -21.59
CA ASN A 158 19.30 10.79 -20.63
C ASN A 158 18.98 11.10 -19.16
N LYS A 159 18.64 12.35 -18.84
CA LYS A 159 18.29 12.75 -17.47
C LYS A 159 17.21 11.87 -16.85
N TYR A 160 16.23 11.42 -17.63
CA TYR A 160 15.16 10.57 -17.12
C TYR A 160 15.64 9.16 -16.78
N LEU A 161 16.67 8.65 -17.46
CA LEU A 161 17.32 7.39 -17.12
C LEU A 161 18.08 7.51 -15.80
N TYR A 162 18.78 8.64 -15.58
CA TYR A 162 19.49 8.90 -14.32
C TYR A 162 18.54 9.06 -13.14
N ILE A 163 17.44 9.80 -13.30
CA ILE A 163 16.41 9.92 -12.26
C ILE A 163 15.77 8.56 -11.97
N MET A 164 15.46 7.78 -13.01
CA MET A 164 14.92 6.43 -12.85
C MET A 164 15.88 5.52 -12.08
N SER A 165 17.19 5.60 -12.32
CA SER A 165 18.20 4.87 -11.54
C SER A 165 18.20 5.26 -10.06
N ALA A 166 18.09 6.55 -9.74
CA ALA A 166 17.98 6.99 -8.34
C ALA A 166 16.69 6.49 -7.69
N LEU A 167 15.54 6.62 -8.37
CA LEU A 167 14.25 6.14 -7.87
C LEU A 167 14.22 4.63 -7.67
N LEU A 168 14.87 3.86 -8.55
CA LEU A 168 15.03 2.41 -8.37
C LEU A 168 15.85 2.13 -7.12
N ALA A 169 16.99 2.78 -6.91
CA ALA A 169 17.81 2.56 -5.71
C ALA A 169 17.04 2.85 -4.43
N LEU A 170 16.31 3.97 -4.38
CA LEU A 170 15.45 4.34 -3.25
C LEU A 170 14.33 3.31 -3.04
N SER A 171 13.70 2.83 -4.12
CA SER A 171 12.66 1.79 -4.05
C SER A 171 13.19 0.49 -3.44
N PHE A 172 14.33 -0.02 -3.94
CA PHE A 172 14.96 -1.23 -3.41
C PHE A 172 15.47 -1.03 -1.98
N GLY A 173 15.87 0.18 -1.61
CA GLY A 173 16.24 0.52 -0.22
C GLY A 173 15.05 0.71 0.72
N THR A 174 13.81 0.66 0.22
CA THR A 174 12.58 0.88 1.01
C THR A 174 11.82 -0.41 1.27
N LYS A 175 11.43 -1.14 0.21
CA LYS A 175 10.55 -2.31 0.34
C LYS A 175 10.64 -3.24 -0.85
N GLU A 176 10.45 -4.52 -0.61
CA GLU A 176 10.49 -5.59 -1.60
C GLU A 176 9.32 -5.54 -2.59
N THR A 177 8.31 -4.70 -2.37
CA THR A 177 7.38 -4.32 -3.44
C THR A 177 8.08 -3.69 -4.65
N ALA A 178 9.34 -3.23 -4.52
CA ALA A 178 10.18 -2.81 -5.64
C ALA A 178 10.35 -3.92 -6.71
N PHE A 179 10.40 -5.19 -6.30
CA PHE A 179 10.43 -6.33 -7.23
C PHE A 179 9.13 -6.42 -8.05
N LEU A 180 7.98 -6.21 -7.41
CA LEU A 180 6.68 -6.18 -8.10
C LEU A 180 6.57 -4.99 -9.07
N VAL A 181 6.99 -3.81 -8.64
CA VAL A 181 6.97 -2.59 -9.47
C VAL A 181 7.86 -2.75 -10.71
N THR A 182 9.09 -3.23 -10.52
CA THR A 182 10.02 -3.46 -11.64
C THR A 182 9.53 -4.56 -12.57
N GLY A 183 8.95 -5.64 -12.03
CA GLY A 183 8.30 -6.69 -12.80
C GLY A 183 7.13 -6.18 -13.65
N LEU A 184 6.24 -5.36 -13.07
CA LEU A 184 5.09 -4.77 -13.76
C LEU A 184 5.53 -3.82 -14.89
N LEU A 185 6.48 -2.91 -14.62
CA LEU A 185 6.99 -2.01 -15.65
C LEU A 185 7.75 -2.78 -16.74
N GLY A 186 8.54 -3.79 -16.37
CA GLY A 186 9.23 -4.67 -17.30
C GLY A 186 8.26 -5.43 -18.20
N LEU A 187 7.21 -6.02 -17.62
CA LEU A 187 6.18 -6.76 -18.35
C LEU A 187 5.45 -5.86 -19.35
N TYR A 188 5.09 -4.62 -18.98
CA TYR A 188 4.53 -3.66 -19.92
C TYR A 188 5.44 -3.41 -21.13
N LEU A 189 6.73 -3.20 -20.87
CA LEU A 189 7.71 -2.92 -21.93
C LEU A 189 7.95 -4.14 -22.83
N VAL A 190 7.92 -5.35 -22.27
CA VAL A 190 7.97 -6.61 -23.03
C VAL A 190 6.72 -6.75 -23.90
N ILE A 191 5.52 -6.58 -23.35
CA ILE A 191 4.26 -6.63 -24.11
C ILE A 191 4.30 -5.63 -25.26
N ARG A 192 4.78 -4.40 -25.00
CA ARG A 192 4.93 -3.38 -26.03
C ARG A 192 5.94 -3.78 -27.11
N PHE A 193 7.10 -4.32 -26.73
CA PHE A 193 8.10 -4.82 -27.67
C PHE A 193 7.53 -5.92 -28.56
N LEU A 194 6.84 -6.90 -27.97
CA LEU A 194 6.22 -8.01 -28.70
C LEU A 194 5.12 -7.49 -29.65
N HIS A 195 4.28 -6.56 -29.20
CA HIS A 195 3.22 -5.98 -30.02
C HIS A 195 3.77 -5.23 -31.25
N GLU A 196 4.77 -4.38 -31.07
CA GLU A 196 5.39 -3.62 -32.18
C GLU A 196 6.12 -4.56 -33.15
N THR A 197 6.83 -5.57 -32.62
CA THR A 197 7.53 -6.58 -33.44
C THR A 197 6.54 -7.40 -34.26
N TRP A 198 5.42 -7.81 -33.63
CA TRP A 198 4.35 -8.53 -34.30
C TRP A 198 3.73 -7.70 -35.42
N LYS A 199 3.38 -6.43 -35.13
CA LYS A 199 2.77 -5.52 -36.10
C LYS A 199 3.68 -5.32 -37.33
N GLN A 200 4.95 -4.99 -37.11
CA GLN A 200 5.92 -4.81 -38.20
C GLN A 200 6.09 -6.09 -39.03
N THR A 201 6.13 -7.25 -38.36
CA THR A 201 6.24 -8.53 -39.06
C THR A 201 5.00 -8.79 -39.93
N MET A 202 3.80 -8.54 -39.41
CA MET A 202 2.57 -8.70 -40.20
C MET A 202 2.49 -7.76 -41.41
N GLU A 203 2.89 -6.50 -41.24
CA GLU A 203 2.93 -5.51 -42.33
C GLU A 203 3.96 -5.89 -43.40
N ASP A 204 5.14 -6.38 -43.01
CA ASP A 204 6.22 -6.74 -43.92
C ASP A 204 5.93 -8.00 -44.75
N THR A 205 5.05 -8.89 -44.27
CA THR A 205 4.98 -10.23 -44.87
C THR A 205 3.86 -10.44 -45.90
N LYS A 206 2.90 -9.52 -46.12
CA LYS A 206 1.75 -9.69 -47.05
C LYS A 206 1.24 -11.16 -47.09
N LEU A 207 1.10 -11.81 -45.93
CA LEU A 207 1.02 -13.27 -45.87
C LEU A 207 -0.41 -13.78 -46.11
N ASP A 208 -0.50 -14.66 -47.09
CA ASP A 208 -1.53 -15.69 -47.22
C ASP A 208 -1.47 -16.65 -46.00
N VAL A 209 -2.63 -17.11 -45.52
CA VAL A 209 -2.84 -17.61 -44.15
C VAL A 209 -2.23 -19.02 -43.87
N THR A 210 -1.38 -19.55 -44.75
CA THR A 210 -1.04 -20.99 -44.78
C THR A 210 0.29 -21.39 -44.14
N THR A 211 1.05 -20.52 -43.45
CA THR A 211 2.35 -20.94 -42.89
C THR A 211 2.75 -20.33 -41.52
N TYR A 212 1.98 -20.62 -40.48
CA TYR A 212 2.29 -20.27 -39.08
C TYR A 212 3.69 -20.69 -38.57
N PRO A 213 4.26 -21.86 -38.95
CA PRO A 213 5.61 -22.25 -38.50
C PRO A 213 6.72 -21.34 -39.07
N GLN A 214 6.58 -20.88 -40.31
CA GLN A 214 7.55 -19.98 -40.94
C GLN A 214 7.50 -18.57 -40.34
N LEU A 215 6.31 -18.12 -39.92
CA LEU A 215 6.13 -16.88 -39.17
C LEU A 215 6.89 -16.94 -37.83
N TYR A 216 6.79 -18.05 -37.09
CA TYR A 216 7.49 -18.25 -35.82
C TYR A 216 9.02 -18.23 -36.00
N VAL A 217 9.54 -18.95 -36.99
CA VAL A 217 10.97 -18.96 -37.31
C VAL A 217 11.46 -17.58 -37.74
N ARG A 218 10.68 -16.81 -38.52
CA ARG A 218 11.02 -15.44 -38.92
C ARG A 218 10.95 -14.44 -37.76
N LEU A 219 9.99 -14.59 -36.84
CA LEU A 219 9.91 -13.80 -35.61
C LEU A 219 11.13 -14.04 -34.72
N ILE A 220 11.50 -15.30 -34.47
CA ILE A 220 12.72 -15.66 -33.73
C ILE A 220 13.95 -15.15 -34.46
N LYS A 221 14.06 -15.43 -35.77
CA LYS A 221 15.19 -14.95 -36.58
C LYS A 221 15.27 -13.44 -36.55
N ARG A 222 14.19 -12.65 -36.55
CA ARG A 222 14.27 -11.18 -36.52
C ARG A 222 14.52 -10.62 -35.12
N ALA A 223 13.94 -11.24 -34.08
CA ALA A 223 14.29 -10.96 -32.70
C ALA A 223 15.78 -11.22 -32.42
N THR A 224 16.39 -12.19 -33.10
CA THR A 224 17.82 -12.54 -32.99
C THR A 224 18.72 -11.88 -34.06
N SER A 225 18.22 -11.56 -35.25
CA SER A 225 18.93 -10.95 -36.40
C SER A 225 18.67 -9.45 -36.56
N SER A 226 18.01 -8.80 -35.60
CA SER A 226 18.06 -7.35 -35.36
C SER A 226 19.49 -6.86 -34.99
N GLY A 227 20.51 -7.46 -35.60
CA GLY A 227 21.93 -7.09 -35.55
C GLY A 227 22.25 -5.75 -36.22
N LYS A 228 21.26 -4.91 -36.53
CA LYS A 228 21.48 -3.47 -36.70
C LYS A 228 21.68 -2.82 -35.32
N GLY A 229 22.81 -3.14 -34.68
CA GLY A 229 23.32 -2.54 -33.45
C GLY A 229 22.40 -2.65 -32.22
N PHE A 230 22.90 -3.27 -31.14
CA PHE A 230 22.30 -3.18 -29.80
C PHE A 230 22.39 -1.77 -29.17
N SER A 231 22.95 -0.81 -29.90
CA SER A 231 23.25 0.54 -29.44
C SER A 231 21.99 1.35 -29.15
N LYS A 232 22.06 2.24 -28.16
CA LYS A 232 21.00 3.22 -27.88
C LYS A 232 20.58 4.07 -29.09
N SER A 233 21.48 4.32 -30.04
CA SER A 233 21.19 5.09 -31.26
C SER A 233 20.21 4.38 -32.20
N THR A 234 20.14 3.05 -32.16
CA THR A 234 19.29 2.21 -33.00
C THR A 234 18.09 1.64 -32.24
N ALA A 235 18.21 1.44 -30.93
CA ALA A 235 17.16 0.86 -30.10
C ALA A 235 15.93 1.79 -29.90
N PRO A 236 14.69 1.25 -29.96
CA PRO A 236 13.48 1.97 -29.55
C PRO A 236 13.51 2.43 -28.08
N ALA A 237 12.66 3.40 -27.73
CA ALA A 237 12.70 4.06 -26.43
C ALA A 237 12.34 3.09 -25.31
N TYR A 238 11.28 2.31 -25.55
CA TYR A 238 10.80 1.29 -24.62
C TYR A 238 11.84 0.18 -24.43
N LEU A 239 12.57 -0.22 -25.48
CA LEU A 239 13.63 -1.21 -25.38
C LEU A 239 14.83 -0.68 -24.57
N SER A 240 15.18 0.59 -24.75
CA SER A 240 16.22 1.25 -23.95
C SER A 240 15.87 1.25 -22.45
N VAL A 241 14.62 1.51 -22.10
CA VAL A 241 14.18 1.46 -20.70
C VAL A 241 14.14 0.02 -20.19
N LEU A 242 13.66 -0.92 -20.99
CA LEU A 242 13.65 -2.34 -20.63
C LEU A 242 15.05 -2.84 -20.34
N ILE A 243 16.02 -2.57 -21.22
CA ILE A 243 17.43 -2.93 -21.01
C ILE A 243 17.95 -2.31 -19.72
N LEU A 244 17.74 -1.01 -19.50
CA LEU A 244 18.23 -0.35 -18.29
C LEU A 244 17.58 -0.92 -17.02
N LEU A 245 16.26 -1.01 -16.99
CA LEU A 245 15.49 -1.53 -15.87
C LEU A 245 15.96 -2.95 -15.52
N SER A 246 15.97 -3.84 -16.52
CA SER A 246 16.35 -5.24 -16.31
C SER A 246 17.81 -5.36 -15.86
N THR A 247 18.76 -4.74 -16.57
CA THR A 247 20.19 -4.89 -16.23
C THR A 247 20.51 -4.29 -14.85
N LEU A 248 20.03 -3.09 -14.56
CA LEU A 248 20.34 -2.39 -13.31
C LEU A 248 19.83 -3.13 -12.07
N THR A 249 18.66 -3.75 -12.17
CA THR A 249 18.06 -4.47 -11.04
C THR A 249 18.43 -5.94 -11.01
N LEU A 250 18.92 -6.54 -12.10
CA LEU A 250 19.14 -7.99 -12.23
C LEU A 250 19.90 -8.61 -11.05
N PRO A 251 20.99 -8.01 -10.52
CA PRO A 251 21.68 -8.59 -9.37
C PRO A 251 20.84 -8.63 -8.09
N GLN A 252 19.87 -7.72 -7.91
CA GLN A 252 18.95 -7.74 -6.77
C GLN A 252 17.99 -8.94 -6.81
N TRP A 253 17.79 -9.54 -7.99
CA TRP A 253 16.96 -10.74 -8.15
C TRP A 253 17.72 -12.05 -7.86
N SER A 254 18.98 -12.00 -7.43
CA SER A 254 19.83 -13.19 -7.31
C SER A 254 19.26 -14.27 -6.39
N ALA A 255 18.63 -13.88 -5.27
CA ALA A 255 18.07 -14.82 -4.31
C ALA A 255 16.85 -15.60 -4.84
N PHE A 256 16.27 -15.18 -5.97
CA PHE A 256 15.22 -15.94 -6.66
C PHE A 256 15.71 -17.31 -7.14
N ALA A 257 17.03 -17.48 -7.34
CA ALA A 257 17.65 -18.77 -7.60
C ALA A 257 17.39 -19.79 -6.48
N GLY A 258 17.09 -19.33 -5.26
CA GLY A 258 16.69 -20.19 -4.14
C GLY A 258 15.46 -21.05 -4.43
N ILE A 259 14.55 -20.62 -5.31
CA ILE A 259 13.38 -21.42 -5.71
C ILE A 259 13.81 -22.72 -6.41
N LEU A 260 14.97 -22.73 -7.07
CA LEU A 260 15.49 -23.91 -7.75
C LEU A 260 16.02 -24.96 -6.76
N GLN A 261 16.30 -24.60 -5.50
CA GLN A 261 16.92 -25.50 -4.52
C GLN A 261 16.05 -26.72 -4.20
N THR A 262 14.72 -26.59 -4.30
CA THR A 262 13.76 -27.68 -4.09
C THR A 262 13.41 -28.45 -5.37
N THR A 263 13.92 -28.01 -6.53
CA THR A 263 13.65 -28.66 -7.81
C THR A 263 14.59 -29.86 -8.04
N PRO A 264 14.21 -30.85 -8.88
CA PRO A 264 15.08 -31.98 -9.20
C PRO A 264 16.46 -31.58 -9.74
N LEU A 265 16.60 -30.35 -10.26
CA LEU A 265 17.85 -29.81 -10.78
C LEU A 265 18.92 -29.61 -9.70
N LEU A 266 18.53 -29.21 -8.47
CA LEU A 266 19.46 -28.89 -7.39
C LEU A 266 19.20 -29.67 -6.10
N ASN A 267 18.07 -30.37 -5.96
CA ASN A 267 17.75 -31.10 -4.73
C ASN A 267 18.81 -32.16 -4.37
N TRP A 268 19.46 -32.77 -5.36
CA TRP A 268 20.54 -33.75 -5.15
C TRP A 268 21.84 -33.14 -4.61
N SER A 269 22.02 -31.82 -4.71
CA SER A 269 23.26 -31.14 -4.33
C SER A 269 23.35 -30.81 -2.84
N ASN A 270 22.24 -30.97 -2.08
CA ASN A 270 22.12 -30.53 -0.69
C ASN A 270 22.54 -29.05 -0.46
N LEU A 271 22.42 -28.21 -1.49
CA LEU A 271 22.75 -26.79 -1.42
C LEU A 271 21.57 -26.00 -0.85
N THR A 272 21.81 -25.28 0.24
CA THR A 272 20.84 -24.33 0.82
C THR A 272 21.17 -22.91 0.37
N LEU A 273 20.41 -22.39 -0.60
CA LEU A 273 20.56 -21.03 -1.13
C LEU A 273 19.71 -20.01 -0.35
N VAL A 274 18.53 -20.43 0.11
CA VAL A 274 17.66 -19.67 1.01
C VAL A 274 17.29 -20.57 2.19
N SER A 275 17.74 -20.19 3.39
CA SER A 275 17.50 -20.96 4.62
C SER A 275 16.18 -20.59 5.28
N GLU A 276 15.49 -21.58 5.84
CA GLU A 276 14.25 -21.42 6.63
C GLU A 276 14.52 -21.24 8.12
N THR A 277 15.72 -21.59 8.60
CA THR A 277 16.08 -21.57 10.03
C THR A 277 17.33 -20.72 10.28
N GLY A 278 17.44 -20.17 11.49
CA GLY A 278 18.52 -19.22 11.83
C GLY A 278 18.38 -17.91 11.06
N ASN A 279 19.36 -17.58 10.21
CA ASN A 279 19.31 -16.36 9.38
C ASN A 279 18.42 -16.60 8.14
N ILE A 280 17.11 -16.45 8.33
CA ILE A 280 16.09 -16.70 7.31
C ILE A 280 16.44 -15.93 6.01
N GLY A 281 16.38 -16.64 4.89
CA GLY A 281 16.65 -16.11 3.55
C GLY A 281 18.13 -16.07 3.15
N MET A 282 19.08 -16.37 4.04
CA MET A 282 20.51 -16.42 3.71
C MET A 282 20.95 -17.79 3.18
N PRO A 283 22.03 -17.84 2.36
CA PRO A 283 22.64 -19.09 1.95
C PRO A 283 23.53 -19.66 3.06
N VAL A 284 23.60 -20.99 3.16
CA VAL A 284 24.33 -21.72 4.21
C VAL A 284 25.33 -22.70 3.60
N GLY A 285 26.46 -22.93 4.27
CA GLY A 285 27.49 -23.87 3.82
C GLY A 285 28.00 -23.58 2.42
N GLY A 286 28.04 -24.60 1.56
CA GLY A 286 28.42 -24.49 0.15
C GLY A 286 27.52 -23.57 -0.69
N GLY A 287 26.27 -23.34 -0.25
CA GLY A 287 25.34 -22.39 -0.87
C GLY A 287 25.89 -20.97 -0.92
N LYS A 288 26.76 -20.57 0.02
CA LYS A 288 27.39 -19.24 0.04
C LYS A 288 28.29 -18.99 -1.18
N VAL A 289 29.02 -20.03 -1.62
CA VAL A 289 29.91 -19.94 -2.79
C VAL A 289 29.07 -19.79 -4.06
N ILE A 290 28.04 -20.64 -4.20
CA ILE A 290 27.13 -20.60 -5.34
C ILE A 290 26.36 -19.27 -5.41
N ALA A 291 25.86 -18.78 -4.28
CA ALA A 291 25.22 -17.48 -4.18
C ALA A 291 26.14 -16.35 -4.64
N SER A 292 27.40 -16.35 -4.20
CA SER A 292 28.40 -15.36 -4.61
C SER A 292 28.70 -15.44 -6.11
N MET A 293 28.81 -16.64 -6.67
CA MET A 293 28.99 -16.85 -8.11
C MET A 293 27.79 -16.37 -8.93
N ILE A 294 26.55 -16.60 -8.44
CA ILE A 294 25.33 -16.11 -9.08
C ILE A 294 25.33 -14.58 -9.10
N VAL A 295 25.57 -13.93 -7.95
CA VAL A 295 25.62 -12.47 -7.85
C VAL A 295 26.69 -11.89 -8.79
N ALA A 296 27.91 -12.44 -8.76
CA ALA A 296 29.00 -12.00 -9.63
C ALA A 296 28.67 -12.21 -11.12
N GLY A 297 28.07 -13.35 -11.47
CA GLY A 297 27.64 -13.66 -12.84
C GLY A 297 26.56 -12.70 -13.34
N LEU A 298 25.55 -12.41 -12.52
CA LEU A 298 24.48 -11.46 -12.85
C LEU A 298 25.00 -10.02 -12.96
N LEU A 299 25.93 -9.61 -12.10
CA LEU A 299 26.62 -8.31 -12.20
C LEU A 299 27.45 -8.21 -13.48
N GLY A 300 28.22 -9.25 -13.80
CA GLY A 300 29.02 -9.32 -15.03
C GLY A 300 28.15 -9.29 -16.29
N PHE A 301 27.08 -10.08 -16.31
CA PHE A 301 26.12 -10.10 -17.41
C PHE A 301 25.42 -8.73 -17.58
N SER A 302 24.97 -8.14 -16.49
CA SER A 302 24.37 -6.80 -16.48
C SER A 302 25.31 -5.75 -17.07
N SER A 303 26.58 -5.75 -16.64
CA SER A 303 27.62 -4.86 -17.13
C SER A 303 27.94 -5.08 -18.60
N TYR A 304 27.98 -6.33 -19.05
CA TYR A 304 28.22 -6.69 -20.45
C TYR A 304 27.09 -6.19 -21.37
N ILE A 305 25.83 -6.41 -20.99
CA ILE A 305 24.68 -5.90 -21.75
C ILE A 305 24.66 -4.37 -21.75
N GLY A 306 24.95 -3.75 -20.60
CA GLY A 306 25.09 -2.30 -20.47
C GLY A 306 26.15 -1.70 -21.39
N TYR A 307 27.32 -2.34 -21.47
CA TYR A 307 28.41 -1.99 -22.37
C TYR A 307 27.99 -2.10 -23.84
N LYS A 308 27.35 -3.20 -24.24
CA LYS A 308 26.85 -3.41 -25.62
C LYS A 308 25.74 -2.44 -26.01
N TRP A 309 24.95 -1.98 -25.05
CA TRP A 309 23.85 -1.05 -25.28
C TRP A 309 24.30 0.42 -25.35
N CYS A 310 24.86 0.95 -24.27
CA CYS A 310 25.30 2.34 -24.20
C CYS A 310 26.15 2.58 -22.95
N TRP A 311 27.43 2.23 -23.01
CA TRP A 311 28.33 2.34 -21.85
C TRP A 311 28.28 3.73 -21.20
N SER A 312 28.41 4.81 -21.98
CA SER A 312 28.48 6.21 -21.49
C SER A 312 27.26 6.65 -20.66
N VAL A 313 26.12 5.99 -20.83
CA VAL A 313 24.90 6.24 -20.05
C VAL A 313 24.77 5.19 -18.95
N TRP A 314 24.98 3.92 -19.29
CA TRP A 314 24.73 2.79 -18.40
C TRP A 314 25.61 2.83 -17.15
N TRP A 315 26.93 3.09 -17.28
CA TRP A 315 27.81 3.11 -16.10
C TRP A 315 27.44 4.24 -15.13
N ARG A 316 26.94 5.38 -15.64
CA ARG A 316 26.45 6.50 -14.81
C ARG A 316 25.17 6.12 -14.08
N CYS A 317 24.25 5.44 -14.77
CA CYS A 317 23.05 4.89 -14.15
C CYS A 317 23.39 3.86 -13.06
N ALA A 318 24.34 2.96 -13.34
CA ALA A 318 24.84 1.96 -12.39
C ALA A 318 25.49 2.63 -11.17
N ALA A 319 26.36 3.63 -11.39
CA ALA A 319 26.98 4.39 -10.32
C ALA A 319 25.94 5.08 -9.43
N ILE A 320 24.94 5.75 -10.01
CA ILE A 320 23.84 6.37 -9.25
C ILE A 320 23.10 5.32 -8.43
N PHE A 321 22.72 4.20 -9.05
CA PHE A 321 21.92 3.18 -8.39
C PHE A 321 22.68 2.51 -7.25
N TYR A 322 23.85 1.93 -7.54
CA TYR A 322 24.60 1.16 -6.56
C TYR A 322 25.21 2.05 -5.48
N SER A 323 25.60 3.29 -5.77
CA SER A 323 26.09 4.18 -4.70
C SER A 323 24.98 4.52 -3.71
N CYS A 324 23.79 4.90 -4.20
CA CYS A 324 22.65 5.16 -3.31
C CYS A 324 22.24 3.90 -2.54
N TRP A 325 22.15 2.77 -3.23
CA TRP A 325 21.76 1.49 -2.63
C TRP A 325 22.78 1.01 -1.59
N ILE A 326 24.08 1.12 -1.85
CA ILE A 326 25.14 0.77 -0.89
C ILE A 326 25.04 1.67 0.34
N LEU A 327 24.89 2.99 0.16
CA LEU A 327 24.78 3.91 1.30
C LEU A 327 23.60 3.56 2.21
N ILE A 328 22.44 3.23 1.62
CA ILE A 328 21.25 2.80 2.36
C ILE A 328 21.51 1.47 3.07
N TYR A 329 21.91 0.42 2.35
CA TYR A 329 22.02 -0.91 2.98
C TYR A 329 23.17 -1.04 4.00
N THR A 330 24.15 -0.15 3.93
CA THR A 330 25.29 -0.13 4.86
C THR A 330 25.12 0.89 5.98
N THR A 331 23.94 1.53 6.10
CA THR A 331 23.66 2.58 7.08
C THR A 331 24.77 3.63 7.08
N VAL A 332 24.92 4.26 5.91
CA VAL A 332 25.96 5.27 5.65
C VAL A 332 27.36 4.74 5.95
N LEU A 333 27.67 3.55 5.43
CA LEU A 333 28.97 2.87 5.52
C LEU A 333 29.38 2.38 6.92
N THR A 334 28.49 2.43 7.92
CA THR A 334 28.76 1.90 9.26
C THR A 334 28.70 0.37 9.31
N ASN A 335 27.96 -0.26 8.39
CA ASN A 335 27.80 -1.71 8.27
C ASN A 335 28.05 -2.21 6.83
N LEU A 336 29.29 -2.06 6.34
CA LEU A 336 29.67 -2.44 4.97
C LEU A 336 29.47 -3.93 4.65
N GLY A 337 29.94 -4.80 5.54
CA GLY A 337 30.00 -6.24 5.29
C GLY A 337 28.64 -6.91 5.28
N ASP A 338 27.89 -6.78 6.37
CA ASP A 338 26.60 -7.45 6.50
C ASP A 338 25.52 -6.71 5.72
N GLY A 339 25.57 -5.38 5.64
CA GLY A 339 24.63 -4.56 4.88
C GLY A 339 24.55 -4.92 3.40
N ILE A 340 25.69 -5.03 2.70
CA ILE A 340 25.72 -5.40 1.28
C ILE A 340 25.18 -6.82 1.07
N ARG A 341 25.58 -7.77 1.93
CA ARG A 341 25.13 -9.16 1.84
C ARG A 341 23.62 -9.29 2.09
N SER A 342 23.12 -8.57 3.09
CA SER A 342 21.72 -8.60 3.45
C SER A 342 20.87 -7.91 2.39
N GLY A 343 21.35 -6.81 1.80
CA GLY A 343 20.64 -6.16 0.70
C GLY A 343 20.58 -7.01 -0.55
N ILE A 344 21.73 -7.49 -1.05
CA ILE A 344 21.80 -8.13 -2.37
C ILE A 344 21.10 -9.50 -2.37
N TRP A 345 21.11 -10.20 -1.24
CA TRP A 345 20.59 -11.55 -1.13
C TRP A 345 19.44 -11.66 -0.13
N GLN A 346 19.66 -11.30 1.13
CA GLN A 346 18.72 -11.61 2.20
C GLN A 346 17.37 -10.90 2.05
N SER A 347 17.34 -9.66 1.54
CA SER A 347 16.10 -8.91 1.33
C SER A 347 15.13 -9.74 0.49
N LEU A 348 15.49 -10.14 -0.73
CA LEU A 348 14.62 -11.02 -1.52
C LEU A 348 14.54 -12.44 -0.96
N GLY A 349 15.65 -13.00 -0.47
CA GLY A 349 15.72 -14.38 0.02
C GLY A 349 14.76 -14.66 1.17
N TYR A 350 14.59 -13.70 2.08
CA TYR A 350 13.63 -13.78 3.18
C TYR A 350 12.20 -13.86 2.65
N TRP A 351 11.84 -13.00 1.70
CA TRP A 351 10.49 -12.99 1.13
C TRP A 351 10.20 -14.18 0.22
N VAL A 352 11.23 -14.77 -0.42
CA VAL A 352 11.11 -16.05 -1.13
C VAL A 352 10.68 -17.16 -0.17
N VAL A 353 11.29 -17.23 1.02
CA VAL A 353 10.90 -18.19 2.07
C VAL A 353 9.49 -17.88 2.59
N GLN A 354 9.19 -16.61 2.86
CA GLN A 354 7.90 -16.20 3.42
C GLN A 354 6.71 -16.33 2.45
N GLN A 355 6.94 -16.55 1.14
CA GLN A 355 5.83 -16.78 0.20
C GLN A 355 4.98 -17.99 0.62
N GLY A 356 5.60 -19.06 1.15
CA GLY A 356 4.92 -20.30 1.55
C GLY A 356 4.06 -20.17 2.82
N GLU A 357 4.37 -19.23 3.70
CA GLU A 357 3.67 -19.00 4.97
C GLU A 357 2.35 -18.25 4.80
N ALA A 358 2.17 -17.54 3.67
CA ALA A 358 0.99 -16.73 3.35
C ALA A 358 0.49 -15.89 4.54
N ARG A 359 1.37 -15.06 5.12
CA ARG A 359 1.10 -14.27 6.34
C ARG A 359 -0.28 -13.62 6.31
N GLY A 360 -1.05 -13.83 7.38
CA GLY A 360 -2.44 -13.39 7.51
C GLY A 360 -3.45 -14.30 6.83
N GLY A 361 -3.10 -15.09 5.81
CA GLY A 361 -3.99 -16.09 5.21
C GLY A 361 -5.29 -15.54 4.63
N GLN A 362 -5.28 -14.33 4.07
CA GLN A 362 -6.49 -13.67 3.55
C GLN A 362 -7.01 -14.34 2.27
N PRO A 363 -8.33 -14.30 2.02
CA PRO A 363 -8.91 -14.95 0.85
C PRO A 363 -8.59 -14.21 -0.45
N ASN A 364 -8.74 -14.89 -1.59
CA ASN A 364 -8.47 -14.31 -2.92
C ASN A 364 -9.39 -13.13 -3.27
N HIS A 365 -10.58 -13.03 -2.66
CA HIS A 365 -11.48 -11.89 -2.85
C HIS A 365 -11.20 -10.72 -1.89
N TYR A 366 -10.14 -10.75 -1.09
CA TYR A 366 -9.83 -9.71 -0.10
C TYR A 366 -9.81 -8.29 -0.70
N TYR A 367 -9.05 -8.06 -1.77
CA TYR A 367 -9.01 -6.74 -2.42
C TYR A 367 -10.28 -6.39 -3.20
N LEU A 368 -11.08 -7.39 -3.59
CA LEU A 368 -12.41 -7.15 -4.16
C LEU A 368 -13.41 -6.66 -3.11
N MET A 369 -13.15 -6.91 -1.82
CA MET A 369 -13.95 -6.39 -0.70
C MET A 369 -13.46 -5.01 -0.24
N ILE A 370 -12.15 -4.87 0.03
CA ILE A 370 -11.61 -3.65 0.64
C ILE A 370 -11.55 -2.46 -0.33
N THR A 371 -11.32 -2.71 -1.64
CA THR A 371 -11.23 -1.63 -2.65
C THR A 371 -12.55 -0.88 -2.81
N PRO A 372 -13.71 -1.53 -3.04
CA PRO A 372 -14.97 -0.79 -3.10
C PRO A 372 -15.42 -0.22 -1.75
N LEU A 373 -14.92 -0.72 -0.62
CA LEU A 373 -15.25 -0.17 0.70
C LEU A 373 -14.62 1.21 0.93
N TYR A 374 -13.36 1.39 0.51
CA TYR A 374 -12.60 2.63 0.73
C TYR A 374 -12.42 3.48 -0.53
N GLU A 375 -12.23 2.85 -1.68
CA GLU A 375 -11.86 3.53 -2.92
C GLU A 375 -13.01 3.52 -3.94
N TYR A 376 -14.27 3.47 -3.49
CA TYR A 376 -15.45 3.38 -4.38
C TYR A 376 -15.49 4.44 -5.47
N LEU A 377 -15.13 5.70 -5.17
CA LEU A 377 -15.11 6.78 -6.17
C LEU A 377 -14.11 6.47 -7.30
N PRO A 378 -12.79 6.38 -7.04
CA PRO A 378 -11.84 6.10 -8.11
C PRO A 378 -12.03 4.70 -8.70
N PHE A 379 -12.47 3.70 -7.93
CA PHE A 379 -12.72 2.35 -8.41
C PHE A 379 -13.84 2.29 -9.45
N LEU A 380 -15.01 2.88 -9.15
CA LEU A 380 -16.14 2.93 -10.08
C LEU A 380 -15.78 3.69 -11.35
N VAL A 381 -15.12 4.84 -11.21
CA VAL A 381 -14.68 5.65 -12.34
C VAL A 381 -13.65 4.89 -13.19
N ALA A 382 -12.75 4.12 -12.57
CA ALA A 382 -11.72 3.35 -13.27
C ALA A 382 -12.31 2.20 -14.08
N ILE A 383 -13.37 1.54 -13.61
CA ILE A 383 -14.10 0.51 -14.37
C ILE A 383 -14.69 1.13 -15.64
N ILE A 384 -15.39 2.26 -15.52
CA ILE A 384 -15.98 2.97 -16.66
C ILE A 384 -14.88 3.46 -17.61
N ALA A 385 -13.80 4.04 -17.07
CA ALA A 385 -12.64 4.52 -17.82
C ALA A 385 -11.97 3.38 -18.61
N SER A 386 -11.85 2.20 -18.01
CA SER A 386 -11.24 1.03 -18.65
C SER A 386 -12.04 0.60 -19.87
N ILE A 387 -13.37 0.48 -19.74
CA ILE A 387 -14.25 0.14 -20.87
C ILE A 387 -14.13 1.19 -21.99
N TYR A 388 -14.08 2.48 -21.62
CA TYR A 388 -13.93 3.58 -22.57
C TYR A 388 -12.58 3.55 -23.31
N TYR A 389 -11.47 3.37 -22.59
CA TYR A 389 -10.13 3.42 -23.18
C TYR A 389 -9.74 2.16 -23.94
N LEU A 390 -10.33 1.01 -23.60
CA LEU A 390 -10.21 -0.20 -24.43
C LEU A 390 -10.86 -0.04 -25.82
N ARG A 391 -11.79 0.91 -25.98
CA ARG A 391 -12.40 1.26 -27.28
C ARG A 391 -11.57 2.28 -28.06
N ILE A 392 -11.04 3.30 -27.40
CA ILE A 392 -10.22 4.35 -28.05
C ILE A 392 -8.82 3.86 -28.41
N ARG A 393 -8.26 2.98 -27.57
CA ARG A 393 -6.96 2.30 -27.78
C ARG A 393 -5.76 3.22 -27.96
N ASP A 394 -5.77 4.42 -27.37
CA ASP A 394 -4.57 5.26 -27.34
C ASP A 394 -3.51 4.68 -26.41
N GLN A 395 -2.24 4.77 -26.81
CA GLN A 395 -1.12 4.07 -26.15
C GLN A 395 -1.01 4.37 -24.65
N PHE A 396 -1.21 5.64 -24.27
CA PHE A 396 -1.09 6.06 -22.89
C PHE A 396 -2.27 5.58 -22.04
N SER A 397 -3.50 5.72 -22.56
CA SER A 397 -4.67 5.23 -21.84
C SER A 397 -4.65 3.71 -21.67
N LEU A 398 -4.20 2.96 -22.68
CA LEU A 398 -4.03 1.50 -22.58
C LEU A 398 -2.99 1.12 -21.52
N PHE A 399 -1.92 1.91 -21.36
CA PHE A 399 -0.98 1.72 -20.26
C PHE A 399 -1.62 1.96 -18.90
N LEU A 400 -2.44 3.00 -18.71
CA LEU A 400 -3.11 3.21 -17.43
C LEU A 400 -4.10 2.09 -17.10
N VAL A 401 -4.81 1.58 -18.11
CA VAL A 401 -5.68 0.40 -17.94
C VAL A 401 -4.86 -0.84 -17.56
N TYR A 402 -3.76 -1.09 -18.28
CA TYR A 402 -2.81 -2.15 -17.93
C TYR A 402 -2.29 -1.97 -16.49
N TRP A 403 -1.85 -0.78 -16.12
CA TRP A 403 -1.25 -0.51 -14.83
C TRP A 403 -2.25 -0.73 -13.70
N ALA A 404 -3.51 -0.30 -13.85
CA ALA A 404 -4.57 -0.56 -12.88
C ALA A 404 -4.89 -2.06 -12.76
N ILE A 405 -5.15 -2.74 -13.88
CA ILE A 405 -5.57 -4.15 -13.88
C ILE A 405 -4.43 -5.06 -13.44
N ALA A 406 -3.23 -4.91 -14.01
CA ALA A 406 -2.09 -5.76 -13.70
C ALA A 406 -1.65 -5.60 -12.24
N THR A 407 -1.67 -4.37 -11.70
CA THR A 407 -1.39 -4.15 -10.27
C THR A 407 -2.44 -4.83 -9.40
N PHE A 408 -3.73 -4.65 -9.69
CA PHE A 408 -4.80 -5.32 -8.95
C PHE A 408 -4.64 -6.85 -8.95
N VAL A 409 -4.36 -7.44 -10.12
CA VAL A 409 -4.16 -8.89 -10.27
C VAL A 409 -2.91 -9.37 -9.51
N VAL A 410 -1.76 -8.71 -9.67
CA VAL A 410 -0.51 -9.12 -9.03
C VAL A 410 -0.63 -9.11 -7.50
N TYR A 411 -1.21 -8.07 -6.92
CA TYR A 411 -1.41 -8.01 -5.46
C TYR A 411 -2.49 -9.00 -4.98
N THR A 412 -3.48 -9.33 -5.81
CA THR A 412 -4.48 -10.37 -5.50
C THR A 412 -3.87 -11.78 -5.53
N VAL A 413 -2.93 -12.04 -6.43
CA VAL A 413 -2.26 -13.34 -6.57
C VAL A 413 -1.13 -13.51 -5.54
N ALA A 414 -0.47 -12.43 -5.13
CA ALA A 414 0.56 -12.47 -4.10
C ALA A 414 0.06 -13.15 -2.81
N SER A 415 0.92 -13.93 -2.16
CA SER A 415 0.53 -14.68 -0.95
C SER A 415 0.20 -13.75 0.22
N GLU A 416 1.02 -12.73 0.45
CA GLU A 416 0.74 -11.68 1.43
C GLU A 416 -0.34 -10.73 0.93
N LYS A 417 -1.41 -10.59 1.71
CA LYS A 417 -2.53 -9.70 1.44
C LYS A 417 -2.86 -8.92 2.70
N MET A 418 -2.72 -7.61 2.64
CA MET A 418 -2.79 -6.74 3.80
C MET A 418 -3.34 -5.36 3.40
N PRO A 419 -4.01 -4.62 4.31
CA PRO A 419 -4.65 -3.36 3.96
C PRO A 419 -3.70 -2.29 3.40
N TRP A 420 -2.46 -2.21 3.89
CA TRP A 420 -1.48 -1.23 3.41
C TRP A 420 -1.09 -1.39 1.94
N LEU A 421 -1.19 -2.61 1.39
CA LEU A 421 -0.89 -2.84 -0.02
C LEU A 421 -1.97 -2.22 -0.93
N LEU A 422 -3.14 -1.87 -0.38
CA LEU A 422 -4.18 -1.11 -1.07
C LEU A 422 -3.65 0.22 -1.62
N VAL A 423 -2.63 0.83 -1.01
CA VAL A 423 -1.97 2.04 -1.53
C VAL A 423 -1.45 1.81 -2.96
N ASN A 424 -0.77 0.68 -3.18
CA ASN A 424 -0.20 0.33 -4.49
C ASN A 424 -1.30 0.05 -5.52
N ILE A 425 -2.42 -0.53 -5.11
CA ILE A 425 -3.58 -0.80 -5.96
C ILE A 425 -4.33 0.49 -6.29
N SER A 426 -4.49 1.39 -5.32
CA SER A 426 -5.28 2.61 -5.44
C SER A 426 -4.61 3.65 -6.33
N LEU A 427 -3.29 3.76 -6.28
CA LEU A 427 -2.52 4.71 -7.10
C LEU A 427 -2.86 4.66 -8.61
N PRO A 428 -2.71 3.53 -9.31
CA PRO A 428 -3.03 3.46 -10.73
C PRO A 428 -4.53 3.68 -11.02
N ILE A 429 -5.42 3.21 -10.14
CA ILE A 429 -6.87 3.40 -10.24
C ILE A 429 -7.21 4.91 -10.20
N ILE A 430 -6.64 5.64 -9.24
CA ILE A 430 -6.82 7.09 -9.09
C ILE A 430 -6.26 7.86 -10.29
N VAL A 431 -5.08 7.49 -10.81
CA VAL A 431 -4.48 8.13 -11.98
C VAL A 431 -5.32 7.89 -13.24
N LEU A 432 -5.81 6.65 -13.45
CA LEU A 432 -6.71 6.30 -14.55
C LEU A 432 -8.02 7.09 -14.49
N SER A 433 -8.62 7.15 -13.30
CA SER A 433 -9.85 7.89 -13.06
C SER A 433 -9.68 9.38 -13.29
N GLY A 434 -8.58 9.98 -12.81
CA GLY A 434 -8.35 11.41 -12.96
C GLY A 434 -8.21 11.82 -14.43
N ARG A 435 -7.44 11.05 -15.22
CA ARG A 435 -7.35 11.26 -16.69
C ARG A 435 -8.73 11.22 -17.33
N PHE A 436 -9.56 10.23 -16.97
CA PHE A 436 -10.89 10.06 -17.55
C PHE A 436 -11.83 11.21 -17.20
N LEU A 437 -11.89 11.63 -15.93
CA LEU A 437 -12.72 12.75 -15.50
C LEU A 437 -12.29 14.06 -16.18
N GLY A 438 -10.99 14.33 -16.25
CA GLY A 438 -10.48 15.51 -16.96
C GLY A 438 -10.93 15.53 -18.43
N ARG A 439 -10.82 14.37 -19.09
CA ARG A 439 -11.23 14.21 -20.49
C ARG A 439 -12.73 14.39 -20.69
N ILE A 440 -13.57 13.90 -19.77
CA ILE A 440 -15.02 14.08 -19.83
C ILE A 440 -15.38 15.56 -19.74
N VAL A 441 -14.82 16.28 -18.76
CA VAL A 441 -15.09 17.70 -18.58
C VAL A 441 -14.66 18.53 -19.80
N GLU A 442 -13.48 18.25 -20.36
CA GLU A 442 -12.94 18.96 -21.52
C GLU A 442 -13.78 18.75 -22.80
N PHE A 443 -14.36 17.56 -23.00
CA PHE A 443 -15.18 17.26 -24.19
C PHE A 443 -16.66 17.60 -24.03
N THR A 444 -17.08 18.03 -22.85
CA THR A 444 -18.48 18.40 -22.55
C THR A 444 -18.77 19.78 -23.14
N LYS A 445 -19.74 19.87 -24.07
CA LYS A 445 -20.19 21.14 -24.67
C LYS A 445 -21.18 21.87 -23.75
N TRP A 446 -20.66 22.56 -22.73
CA TRP A 446 -21.45 23.25 -21.71
C TRP A 446 -22.48 24.26 -22.26
N ASN A 447 -22.17 24.91 -23.39
CA ASN A 447 -23.04 25.93 -24.01
C ASN A 447 -24.24 25.36 -24.78
N SER A 448 -24.34 24.03 -24.91
CA SER A 448 -25.39 23.37 -25.71
C SER A 448 -26.70 23.11 -24.95
N ILE A 449 -26.74 23.32 -23.63
CA ILE A 449 -27.88 22.99 -22.77
C ILE A 449 -28.14 24.16 -21.80
N SER A 450 -29.41 24.42 -21.46
CA SER A 450 -29.75 25.44 -20.47
C SER A 450 -29.20 25.09 -19.08
N LYS A 451 -28.79 26.11 -18.32
CA LYS A 451 -28.23 25.93 -16.96
C LYS A 451 -29.14 25.10 -16.05
N ILE A 452 -30.46 25.29 -16.16
CA ILE A 452 -31.47 24.52 -15.39
C ILE A 452 -31.37 23.02 -15.71
N ARG A 453 -31.31 22.63 -16.98
CA ARG A 453 -31.19 21.22 -17.37
C ARG A 453 -29.88 20.59 -16.93
N VAL A 454 -28.79 21.35 -16.92
CA VAL A 454 -27.50 20.91 -16.35
C VAL A 454 -27.65 20.60 -14.87
N ILE A 455 -28.22 21.53 -14.09
CA ILE A 455 -28.44 21.35 -12.65
C ILE A 455 -29.32 20.13 -12.38
N ILE A 456 -30.47 20.01 -13.07
CA ILE A 456 -31.37 18.85 -12.92
C ILE A 456 -30.61 17.55 -13.21
N THR A 457 -29.86 17.48 -14.31
CA THR A 457 -29.14 16.25 -14.70
C THR A 457 -28.04 15.88 -13.69
N LEU A 458 -27.34 16.86 -13.12
CA LEU A 458 -26.33 16.64 -12.08
C LEU A 458 -26.94 16.11 -10.77
N LEU A 459 -28.19 16.45 -10.47
CA LEU A 459 -28.90 16.02 -9.26
C LEU A 459 -29.50 14.62 -9.40
N VAL A 460 -29.75 14.12 -10.62
CA VAL A 460 -30.35 12.79 -10.85
C VAL A 460 -29.64 11.66 -10.08
N PRO A 461 -28.29 11.52 -10.12
CA PRO A 461 -27.60 10.49 -9.35
C PRO A 461 -27.87 10.59 -7.84
N GLY A 462 -27.90 11.80 -7.28
CA GLY A 462 -28.19 12.04 -5.86
C GLY A 462 -29.62 11.66 -5.49
N LEU A 463 -30.60 12.02 -6.33
CA LEU A 463 -32.00 11.65 -6.12
C LEU A 463 -32.22 10.13 -6.19
N VAL A 464 -31.62 9.47 -7.18
CA VAL A 464 -31.72 8.01 -7.35
C VAL A 464 -31.07 7.29 -6.18
N THR A 465 -29.87 7.70 -5.75
CA THR A 465 -29.18 7.07 -4.62
C THR A 465 -29.91 7.30 -3.30
N THR A 466 -30.47 8.49 -3.07
CA THR A 466 -31.29 8.78 -1.87
C THR A 466 -32.55 7.93 -1.85
N LEU A 467 -33.22 7.76 -3.01
CA LEU A 467 -34.39 6.90 -3.13
C LEU A 467 -34.03 5.43 -2.85
N VAL A 468 -32.95 4.92 -3.43
CA VAL A 468 -32.47 3.55 -3.18
C VAL A 468 -32.11 3.36 -1.71
N TRP A 469 -31.40 4.30 -1.11
CA TRP A 469 -31.07 4.26 0.32
C TRP A 469 -32.33 4.27 1.19
N ALA A 470 -33.31 5.14 0.91
CA ALA A 470 -34.57 5.19 1.65
C ALA A 470 -35.37 3.88 1.53
N ILE A 471 -35.38 3.26 0.35
CA ILE A 471 -35.98 1.94 0.15
C ILE A 471 -35.26 0.91 1.03
N ILE A 472 -33.92 0.87 1.03
CA ILE A 472 -33.13 -0.07 1.87
C ILE A 472 -33.38 0.12 3.36
N GLU A 473 -33.41 1.36 3.84
CA GLU A 473 -33.53 1.67 5.26
C GLU A 473 -34.92 1.33 5.82
N TYR A 474 -35.97 1.80 5.14
CA TYR A 474 -37.35 1.71 5.64
C TYR A 474 -38.07 0.42 5.25
N TRP A 475 -37.65 -0.25 4.17
CA TRP A 475 -38.30 -1.47 3.66
C TRP A 475 -37.42 -2.71 3.92
N GLY A 476 -36.34 -2.54 4.68
CA GLY A 476 -35.31 -3.55 4.98
C GLY A 476 -35.82 -4.85 5.60
N ASP A 477 -36.92 -4.74 6.35
CA ASP A 477 -37.42 -5.78 7.26
C ASP A 477 -38.78 -6.35 6.82
N ILE A 478 -39.08 -6.32 5.51
CA ILE A 478 -40.33 -6.85 4.96
C ILE A 478 -40.26 -8.38 4.79
N ASP A 479 -41.39 -9.07 5.02
CA ASP A 479 -41.54 -10.52 4.81
C ASP A 479 -41.37 -10.97 3.34
N GLU A 480 -41.09 -12.26 3.14
CA GLU A 480 -41.06 -12.90 1.82
C GLU A 480 -42.46 -12.89 1.16
N PRO A 481 -42.57 -12.70 -0.17
CA PRO A 481 -41.52 -12.69 -1.18
C PRO A 481 -40.96 -11.28 -1.51
N ALA A 482 -41.46 -10.22 -0.85
CA ALA A 482 -41.06 -8.85 -1.18
C ALA A 482 -39.57 -8.61 -0.88
N SER A 483 -39.05 -9.28 0.15
CA SER A 483 -37.63 -9.25 0.55
C SER A 483 -36.66 -9.73 -0.54
N THR A 484 -37.13 -10.55 -1.49
CA THR A 484 -36.32 -11.04 -2.62
C THR A 484 -36.61 -10.30 -3.92
N VAL A 485 -37.88 -9.95 -4.17
CA VAL A 485 -38.31 -9.30 -5.42
C VAL A 485 -37.79 -7.86 -5.54
N ILE A 486 -37.81 -7.08 -4.46
CA ILE A 486 -37.39 -5.66 -4.48
C ILE A 486 -35.90 -5.51 -4.90
N PRO A 487 -34.93 -6.20 -4.28
CA PRO A 487 -33.53 -6.09 -4.71
C PRO A 487 -33.31 -6.55 -6.16
N LEU A 488 -34.01 -7.59 -6.63
CA LEU A 488 -33.97 -8.02 -8.04
C LEU A 488 -34.44 -6.91 -9.00
N VAL A 489 -35.57 -6.26 -8.69
CA VAL A 489 -36.09 -5.13 -9.48
C VAL A 489 -35.10 -3.97 -9.48
N LEU A 490 -34.51 -3.62 -8.33
CA LEU A 490 -33.49 -2.57 -8.24
C LEU A 490 -32.25 -2.89 -9.07
N ILE A 491 -31.74 -4.14 -9.02
CA ILE A 491 -30.62 -4.59 -9.86
C ILE A 491 -30.97 -4.45 -11.35
N LEU A 492 -32.16 -4.89 -11.76
CA LEU A 492 -32.61 -4.79 -13.16
C LEU A 492 -32.77 -3.34 -13.62
N LEU A 493 -33.27 -2.45 -12.76
CA LEU A 493 -33.40 -1.02 -13.04
C LEU A 493 -32.02 -0.35 -13.18
N VAL A 494 -31.09 -0.63 -12.25
CA VAL A 494 -29.73 -0.09 -12.30
C VAL A 494 -28.98 -0.64 -13.52
N GLY A 495 -29.05 -1.95 -13.77
CA GLY A 495 -28.42 -2.61 -14.91
C GLY A 495 -29.00 -2.16 -16.25
N GLY A 496 -30.34 -2.07 -16.36
CA GLY A 496 -31.05 -1.56 -17.54
C GLY A 496 -30.75 -0.09 -17.79
N GLY A 497 -30.71 0.73 -16.74
CA GLY A 497 -30.31 2.13 -16.79
C GLY A 497 -28.86 2.32 -17.25
N LEU A 498 -27.93 1.52 -16.73
CA LEU A 498 -26.52 1.53 -17.14
C LEU A 498 -26.35 1.11 -18.60
N TYR A 499 -27.02 0.03 -19.02
CA TYR A 499 -27.02 -0.43 -20.41
C TYR A 499 -27.58 0.64 -21.35
N LEU A 500 -28.72 1.25 -20.99
CA LEU A 500 -29.33 2.32 -21.77
C LEU A 500 -28.42 3.55 -21.81
N ALA A 501 -27.81 3.95 -20.69
CA ALA A 501 -26.85 5.05 -20.64
C ALA A 501 -25.65 4.79 -21.56
N ILE A 502 -25.10 3.57 -21.56
CA ILE A 502 -24.02 3.18 -22.47
C ILE A 502 -24.48 3.22 -23.92
N ARG A 503 -25.64 2.65 -24.26
CA ARG A 503 -26.18 2.65 -25.63
C ARG A 503 -26.50 4.06 -26.13
N LEU A 504 -27.08 4.91 -25.29
CA LEU A 504 -27.39 6.30 -25.60
C LEU A 504 -26.12 7.14 -25.71
N SER A 505 -25.07 6.87 -24.92
CA SER A 505 -23.79 7.58 -25.00
C SER A 505 -23.12 7.49 -26.38
N LEU A 506 -23.45 6.45 -27.16
CA LEU A 506 -22.98 6.25 -28.54
C LEU A 506 -23.64 7.20 -29.53
N LYS A 507 -24.81 7.77 -29.20
CA LYS A 507 -25.48 8.79 -30.00
C LYS A 507 -24.99 10.18 -29.56
N GLY A 508 -24.56 11.00 -30.53
CA GLY A 508 -23.99 12.34 -30.25
C GLY A 508 -24.88 13.24 -29.39
N THR A 509 -26.21 13.09 -29.50
CA THR A 509 -27.22 13.86 -28.75
C THR A 509 -27.21 13.60 -27.24
N TYR A 510 -26.95 12.36 -26.80
CA TYR A 510 -27.08 11.97 -25.38
C TYR A 510 -25.74 11.90 -24.64
N LYS A 511 -24.61 11.99 -25.37
CA LYS A 511 -23.26 11.98 -24.80
C LYS A 511 -23.08 13.05 -23.69
N LEU A 512 -23.71 14.20 -23.86
CA LEU A 512 -23.68 15.30 -22.88
C LEU A 512 -24.42 14.92 -21.58
N TYR A 513 -25.64 14.39 -21.66
CA TYR A 513 -26.39 13.95 -20.49
C TYR A 513 -25.70 12.82 -19.73
N VAL A 514 -25.11 11.85 -20.43
CA VAL A 514 -24.33 10.77 -19.79
C VAL A 514 -23.11 11.33 -19.05
N SER A 515 -22.41 12.30 -19.65
CA SER A 515 -21.27 12.97 -19.02
C SER A 515 -21.70 13.75 -17.76
N LEU A 516 -22.85 14.43 -17.82
CA LEU A 516 -23.42 15.14 -16.67
C LEU A 516 -23.84 14.18 -15.55
N ILE A 517 -24.51 13.07 -15.86
CA ILE A 517 -24.87 12.04 -14.87
C ILE A 517 -23.61 11.50 -14.18
N LEU A 518 -22.56 11.21 -14.94
CA LEU A 518 -21.30 10.73 -14.36
C LEU A 518 -20.62 11.79 -13.47
N MET A 519 -20.62 13.06 -13.88
CA MET A 519 -20.11 14.15 -13.04
C MET A 519 -20.96 14.35 -11.78
N GLY A 520 -22.29 14.21 -11.87
CA GLY A 520 -23.19 14.24 -10.71
C GLY A 520 -22.91 13.10 -9.75
N LEU A 521 -22.63 11.89 -10.26
CA LEU A 521 -22.24 10.74 -9.44
C LEU A 521 -20.90 10.98 -8.74
N VAL A 522 -19.92 11.55 -9.43
CA VAL A 522 -18.63 11.93 -8.83
C VAL A 522 -18.83 12.99 -7.74
N ALA A 523 -19.67 13.99 -7.99
CA ALA A 523 -19.99 15.05 -7.02
C ALA A 523 -20.72 14.51 -5.77
N LEU A 524 -21.51 13.44 -5.90
CA LEU A 524 -22.12 12.73 -4.78
C LEU A 524 -21.09 11.89 -4.01
N LEU A 525 -20.25 11.13 -4.71
CA LEU A 525 -19.32 10.21 -4.08
C LEU A 525 -18.14 10.93 -3.41
N ALA A 526 -17.71 12.09 -3.91
CA ALA A 526 -16.54 12.79 -3.36
C ALA A 526 -16.72 13.24 -1.89
N PRO A 527 -17.83 13.88 -1.46
CA PRO A 527 -18.08 14.17 -0.05
C PRO A 527 -18.15 12.91 0.82
N LEU A 528 -18.73 11.82 0.30
CA LEU A 528 -18.73 10.54 1.01
C LEU A 528 -17.29 10.02 1.16
N THR A 529 -16.46 10.12 0.12
CA THR A 529 -15.04 9.73 0.18
C THR A 529 -14.30 10.56 1.22
N VAL A 530 -14.54 11.87 1.28
CA VAL A 530 -14.00 12.73 2.35
C VAL A 530 -14.44 12.23 3.72
N ARG A 531 -15.75 11.98 3.93
CA ARG A 531 -16.25 11.43 5.19
C ARG A 531 -15.53 10.13 5.56
N THR A 532 -15.48 9.16 4.66
CA THR A 532 -14.80 7.86 4.88
C THR A 532 -13.33 8.05 5.24
N SER A 533 -12.63 8.96 4.56
CA SER A 533 -11.23 9.30 4.86
C SER A 533 -11.04 9.89 6.24
N LEU A 534 -11.90 10.84 6.63
CA LEU A 534 -11.83 11.46 7.95
C LEU A 534 -12.18 10.44 9.05
N THR A 535 -13.24 9.66 8.87
CA THR A 535 -13.63 8.63 9.84
C THR A 535 -12.53 7.60 10.03
N ALA A 536 -11.98 7.03 8.95
CA ALA A 536 -10.91 6.03 9.06
C ALA A 536 -9.61 6.62 9.60
N SER A 537 -9.28 7.89 9.34
CA SER A 537 -7.96 8.46 9.67
C SER A 537 -7.88 9.19 11.01
N TYR A 538 -9.02 9.61 11.59
CA TYR A 538 -9.05 10.37 12.85
C TYR A 538 -9.99 9.81 13.90
N ILE A 539 -11.14 9.24 13.51
CA ILE A 539 -12.12 8.72 14.48
C ILE A 539 -11.78 7.27 14.82
N ASN A 540 -11.73 6.40 13.81
CA ASN A 540 -11.47 4.97 13.95
C ASN A 540 -10.02 4.61 13.63
N SER A 541 -9.07 5.52 13.87
CA SER A 541 -7.71 5.41 13.34
C SER A 541 -6.94 4.18 13.84
N ASP A 542 -7.23 3.77 15.07
CA ASP A 542 -6.74 2.57 15.73
C ASP A 542 -7.85 1.64 16.23
N ILE A 543 -9.10 1.86 15.82
CA ILE A 543 -10.25 1.05 16.22
C ILE A 543 -10.61 0.08 15.08
N PRO A 544 -10.57 -1.24 15.31
CA PRO A 544 -10.78 -2.25 14.27
C PRO A 544 -12.26 -2.49 13.91
N VAL A 545 -13.08 -1.42 13.88
CA VAL A 545 -14.37 -1.39 13.17
C VAL A 545 -14.17 -1.10 11.67
N GLU A 546 -13.02 -0.54 11.32
CA GLU A 546 -12.58 -0.31 9.96
C GLU A 546 -11.80 -1.51 9.44
N MET A 547 -12.20 -2.10 8.30
CA MET A 547 -11.46 -3.20 7.67
C MET A 547 -10.02 -2.80 7.26
N ILE A 548 -9.74 -1.50 7.07
CA ILE A 548 -8.37 -0.99 6.83
C ILE A 548 -7.46 -1.15 8.06
N VAL A 549 -8.05 -1.28 9.25
CA VAL A 549 -7.38 -1.56 10.53
C VAL A 549 -7.45 -3.08 10.76
N TYR A 550 -6.60 -3.85 10.07
CA TYR A 550 -6.66 -5.32 10.19
C TYR A 550 -6.25 -5.78 11.59
N THR A 551 -5.18 -5.26 12.17
CA THR A 551 -4.68 -5.53 13.52
C THR A 551 -4.00 -4.26 13.99
N GLN A 552 -4.18 -3.92 15.26
CA GLN A 552 -3.68 -2.68 15.82
C GLN A 552 -3.47 -2.80 17.32
N THR A 553 -2.59 -1.97 17.87
CA THR A 553 -2.46 -1.77 19.31
C THR A 553 -3.64 -0.94 19.83
N SER A 554 -4.23 -1.34 20.95
CA SER A 554 -5.31 -0.55 21.57
C SER A 554 -4.84 0.86 21.98
N PRO A 555 -5.68 1.91 21.78
CA PRO A 555 -5.41 3.25 22.29
C PRO A 555 -5.23 3.27 23.81
N ASP A 556 -5.80 2.28 24.53
CA ASP A 556 -5.66 2.14 25.98
C ASP A 556 -4.20 2.03 26.43
N LEU A 557 -3.29 1.50 25.59
CA LEU A 557 -1.88 1.42 25.95
C LEU A 557 -1.25 2.81 26.13
N LYS A 558 -1.70 3.82 25.38
CA LYS A 558 -1.24 5.21 25.60
C LYS A 558 -1.79 5.77 26.91
N THR A 559 -3.05 5.46 27.23
CA THR A 559 -3.68 5.85 28.50
C THR A 559 -2.94 5.22 29.68
N ILE A 560 -2.55 3.94 29.57
CA ILE A 560 -1.75 3.24 30.58
C ILE A 560 -0.36 3.85 30.69
N MET A 561 0.28 4.15 29.57
CA MET A 561 1.59 4.82 29.55
C MET A 561 1.53 6.16 30.29
N THR A 562 0.48 6.95 30.06
CA THR A 562 0.24 8.21 30.77
C THR A 562 0.06 7.97 32.28
N GLY A 563 -0.68 6.92 32.65
CA GLY A 563 -0.85 6.52 34.05
C GLY A 563 0.47 6.10 34.73
N MET A 564 1.34 5.38 34.01
CA MET A 564 2.69 5.03 34.48
C MET A 564 3.57 6.28 34.65
N GLU A 565 3.46 7.26 33.75
CA GLU A 565 4.16 8.55 33.88
C GLU A 565 3.72 9.31 35.13
N GLU A 566 2.41 9.47 35.33
CA GLU A 566 1.85 10.12 36.52
C GLU A 566 2.25 9.40 37.82
N MET A 567 2.26 8.07 37.82
CA MET A 567 2.71 7.31 38.98
C MET A 567 4.20 7.54 39.28
N GLY A 568 5.04 7.58 38.23
CA GLY A 568 6.46 7.90 38.35
C GLY A 568 6.69 9.28 38.95
N GLU A 569 5.94 10.29 38.52
CA GLU A 569 6.01 11.65 39.06
C GLU A 569 5.54 11.72 40.52
N ARG A 570 4.39 11.13 40.85
CA ARG A 570 3.84 11.14 42.21
C ARG A 570 4.71 10.41 43.23
N THR A 571 5.34 9.31 42.81
CA THR A 571 6.19 8.50 43.70
C THR A 571 7.63 9.00 43.79
N GLY A 572 8.03 9.96 42.95
CA GLY A 572 9.41 10.47 42.87
C GLY A 572 10.38 9.55 42.12
N ASP A 573 9.90 8.42 41.58
CA ASP A 573 10.73 7.49 40.81
C ASP A 573 11.05 8.03 39.40
N GLY A 574 10.16 8.84 38.82
CA GLY A 574 10.27 9.34 37.46
C GLY A 574 10.44 8.19 36.45
N LYS A 575 11.48 8.27 35.61
CA LYS A 575 11.84 7.23 34.61
C LYS A 575 12.53 5.99 35.22
N ARG A 576 12.74 5.96 36.53
CA ARG A 576 13.23 4.78 37.27
C ARG A 576 12.11 3.93 37.86
N LEU A 577 10.85 4.25 37.55
CA LEU A 577 9.68 3.46 37.97
C LEU A 577 9.88 1.99 37.58
N PRO A 578 9.86 1.04 38.54
CA PRO A 578 10.04 -0.37 38.24
C PRO A 578 8.82 -0.94 37.48
N ILE A 579 9.02 -1.35 36.23
CA ILE A 579 7.95 -1.83 35.34
C ILE A 579 8.30 -3.23 34.82
N LYS A 580 7.32 -4.13 34.77
CA LYS A 580 7.47 -5.46 34.15
C LYS A 580 6.46 -5.67 33.03
N ILE A 581 6.91 -6.14 31.89
CA ILE A 581 6.08 -6.43 30.71
C ILE A 581 6.29 -7.89 30.32
N ASP A 582 5.25 -8.70 30.42
CA ASP A 582 5.26 -10.07 29.95
C ASP A 582 5.59 -10.13 28.45
N GLN A 583 6.59 -10.92 28.06
CA GLN A 583 6.98 -11.10 26.65
C GLN A 583 6.13 -12.12 25.90
N THR A 584 5.26 -12.86 26.61
CA THR A 584 4.40 -13.89 26.01
C THR A 584 3.65 -13.32 24.81
N SER A 585 3.69 -14.07 23.70
CA SER A 585 3.06 -13.69 22.44
C SER A 585 3.60 -12.40 21.80
N GLY A 586 4.80 -11.92 22.17
CA GLY A 586 5.43 -10.75 21.54
C GLY A 586 4.90 -9.41 22.07
N PHE A 587 4.34 -9.39 23.28
CA PHE A 587 3.87 -8.18 23.99
C PHE A 587 4.97 -7.13 24.23
N THR A 588 6.24 -7.50 24.08
CA THR A 588 7.40 -6.58 24.03
C THR A 588 7.15 -5.33 23.16
N TRP A 589 6.39 -5.49 22.07
CA TRP A 589 6.00 -4.40 21.17
C TRP A 589 4.52 -4.07 21.34
N PRO A 590 4.14 -2.80 21.57
CA PRO A 590 4.96 -1.60 21.38
C PRO A 590 5.63 -1.06 22.66
N TRP A 591 5.59 -1.79 23.78
CA TRP A 591 6.13 -1.30 25.06
C TRP A 591 7.61 -0.90 24.99
N SER A 592 8.44 -1.57 24.19
CA SER A 592 9.84 -1.20 23.97
C SER A 592 10.00 0.21 23.41
N TRP A 593 9.07 0.67 22.56
CA TRP A 593 9.05 2.06 22.12
C TRP A 593 8.66 2.98 23.26
N TYR A 594 7.52 2.77 23.91
CA TYR A 594 7.03 3.71 24.93
C TYR A 594 7.93 3.78 26.17
N LEU A 595 8.57 2.68 26.53
CA LEU A 595 9.43 2.57 27.71
C LEU A 595 10.92 2.74 27.40
N ARG A 596 11.31 3.12 26.17
CA ARG A 596 12.72 3.25 25.74
C ARG A 596 13.60 4.14 26.63
N HIS A 597 12.99 5.11 27.31
CA HIS A 597 13.66 6.06 28.21
C HIS A 597 13.61 5.66 29.69
N TYR A 598 13.05 4.49 30.02
CA TYR A 598 12.95 3.99 31.39
C TYR A 598 14.11 3.05 31.73
N GLU A 599 14.67 3.22 32.92
CA GLU A 599 15.88 2.48 33.35
C GLU A 599 15.54 1.11 33.93
N ASN A 600 14.41 0.99 34.64
CA ASN A 600 14.05 -0.19 35.44
C ASN A 600 12.91 -1.00 34.80
N VAL A 601 13.05 -1.35 33.52
CA VAL A 601 12.05 -2.15 32.79
C VAL A 601 12.53 -3.57 32.61
N GLY A 602 11.76 -4.53 33.12
CA GLY A 602 11.99 -5.95 32.88
C GLY A 602 11.00 -6.49 31.87
N TYR A 603 11.48 -7.37 31.00
CA TYR A 603 10.64 -8.09 30.05
C TYR A 603 10.70 -9.60 30.33
N PRO A 604 10.10 -10.10 31.43
CA PRO A 604 10.09 -11.52 31.75
C PRO A 604 9.17 -12.29 30.79
N THR A 605 9.43 -13.58 30.62
CA THR A 605 8.45 -14.52 30.06
C THR A 605 7.78 -15.22 31.24
N TYR A 606 6.48 -14.99 31.41
CA TYR A 606 5.72 -15.67 32.47
C TYR A 606 5.17 -17.01 31.99
N ASP A 607 5.01 -17.93 32.95
CA ASP A 607 4.42 -19.24 32.74
C ASP A 607 2.97 -19.26 33.25
N SER A 608 2.13 -20.09 32.63
CA SER A 608 0.71 -20.17 32.97
C SER A 608 0.45 -20.92 34.28
N GLU A 609 1.40 -21.75 34.74
CA GLU A 609 1.26 -22.56 35.95
C GLU A 609 1.92 -21.91 37.15
N SER A 610 3.02 -21.16 36.94
CA SER A 610 3.77 -20.54 38.02
C SER A 610 4.24 -19.11 37.71
N ASN A 611 4.06 -18.22 38.69
CA ASN A 611 4.62 -16.87 38.66
C ASN A 611 5.32 -16.61 40.02
N PRO A 612 6.63 -16.36 40.04
CA PRO A 612 7.36 -16.15 41.29
C PRO A 612 6.95 -14.85 42.00
N GLY A 613 6.20 -13.96 41.32
CA GLY A 613 5.92 -12.62 41.79
C GLY A 613 7.16 -11.72 41.72
N ASP A 614 6.91 -10.43 41.76
CA ASP A 614 7.95 -9.40 41.86
C ASP A 614 7.44 -8.28 42.78
N PRO A 615 7.84 -8.28 44.06
CA PRO A 615 7.39 -7.29 45.02
C PRO A 615 8.08 -5.92 44.83
N THR A 616 8.96 -5.77 43.84
CA THR A 616 9.63 -4.49 43.54
C THR A 616 8.93 -3.71 42.44
N ALA A 617 8.19 -4.40 41.55
CA ALA A 617 7.51 -3.77 40.43
C ALA A 617 6.32 -2.91 40.89
N LYS A 618 6.17 -1.72 40.32
CA LYS A 618 5.04 -0.82 40.62
C LYS A 618 3.90 -0.94 39.61
N ALA A 619 4.23 -1.32 38.37
CA ALA A 619 3.27 -1.67 37.33
C ALA A 619 3.73 -2.92 36.57
N ILE A 620 2.81 -3.86 36.36
CA ILE A 620 3.06 -5.13 35.67
C ILE A 620 1.97 -5.35 34.63
N VAL A 621 2.39 -5.58 33.38
CA VAL A 621 1.48 -5.98 32.30
C VAL A 621 1.68 -7.46 32.03
N VAL A 622 0.65 -8.26 32.27
CA VAL A 622 0.69 -9.73 32.13
C VAL A 622 -0.19 -10.17 30.97
N HIS A 623 0.27 -11.12 30.18
CA HIS A 623 -0.56 -11.70 29.13
C HIS A 623 -1.75 -12.46 29.72
N SER A 624 -2.93 -12.36 29.11
CA SER A 624 -4.17 -13.01 29.59
C SER A 624 -4.05 -14.50 29.90
N LYS A 625 -3.29 -15.26 29.09
CA LYS A 625 -2.94 -16.68 29.33
C LYS A 625 -2.29 -16.94 30.70
N ASN A 626 -1.53 -15.97 31.22
CA ASN A 626 -0.76 -16.09 32.46
C ASN A 626 -1.49 -15.42 33.65
N HIS A 627 -2.72 -14.97 33.44
CA HIS A 627 -3.50 -14.23 34.45
C HIS A 627 -3.72 -15.04 35.73
N GLU A 628 -4.06 -16.32 35.65
CA GLU A 628 -4.38 -17.12 36.84
C GLU A 628 -3.17 -17.26 37.79
N ALA A 629 -1.99 -17.57 37.24
CA ALA A 629 -0.75 -17.63 38.02
C ALA A 629 -0.36 -16.25 38.57
N ALA A 630 -0.48 -15.20 37.77
CA ALA A 630 -0.18 -13.83 38.20
C ALA A 630 -1.14 -13.32 39.28
N SER A 631 -2.44 -13.59 39.16
CA SER A 631 -3.45 -13.18 40.13
C SER A 631 -3.16 -13.78 41.51
N LYS A 632 -2.79 -15.08 41.56
CA LYS A 632 -2.33 -15.71 42.80
C LYS A 632 -1.09 -15.02 43.39
N ALA A 633 -0.10 -14.70 42.55
CA ALA A 633 1.16 -14.08 42.99
C ALA A 633 0.98 -12.62 43.46
N TYR A 634 0.07 -11.86 42.86
CA TYR A 634 -0.06 -10.42 43.08
C TYR A 634 -1.28 -9.98 43.92
N SER A 635 -2.19 -10.90 44.26
CA SER A 635 -3.45 -10.64 45.00
C SER A 635 -3.32 -9.86 46.31
N ARG A 636 -2.16 -9.86 46.97
CA ARG A 636 -1.96 -9.21 48.28
C ARG A 636 -1.47 -7.77 48.19
N ASP A 637 -0.61 -7.47 47.22
CA ASP A 637 0.16 -6.22 47.18
C ASP A 637 -0.27 -5.28 46.03
N TYR A 638 -1.21 -5.71 45.19
CA TYR A 638 -1.68 -4.99 44.01
C TYR A 638 -3.20 -4.80 44.07
N LEU A 639 -3.67 -3.74 43.40
CA LEU A 639 -5.07 -3.50 43.16
C LEU A 639 -5.66 -4.58 42.24
N GLU A 640 -6.99 -4.66 42.23
CA GLU A 640 -7.72 -5.54 41.32
C GLU A 640 -7.28 -5.30 39.86
N PRO A 641 -6.82 -6.34 39.14
CA PRO A 641 -6.22 -6.17 37.85
C PRO A 641 -7.27 -5.78 36.79
N THR A 642 -6.94 -4.78 35.99
CA THR A 642 -7.81 -4.36 34.88
C THR A 642 -7.47 -5.16 33.63
N ARG A 643 -8.49 -5.72 32.96
CA ARG A 643 -8.33 -6.43 31.68
C ARG A 643 -8.33 -5.42 30.53
N ILE A 644 -7.29 -5.43 29.71
CA ILE A 644 -7.11 -4.46 28.62
C ILE A 644 -6.77 -5.21 27.33
N PRO A 645 -7.42 -4.90 26.18
CA PRO A 645 -6.94 -5.37 24.89
C PRO A 645 -5.57 -4.79 24.59
N HIS A 646 -4.57 -5.66 24.41
CA HIS A 646 -3.23 -5.21 24.02
C HIS A 646 -3.16 -4.98 22.51
N ARG A 647 -3.57 -6.02 21.77
CA ARG A 647 -3.77 -5.99 20.33
C ARG A 647 -5.21 -6.36 20.01
N TRP A 648 -5.80 -5.69 19.05
CA TRP A 648 -7.15 -5.98 18.57
C TRP A 648 -7.22 -5.95 17.04
N TRP A 649 -8.17 -6.67 16.46
CA TRP A 649 -8.26 -6.85 15.01
C TRP A 649 -9.69 -6.91 14.51
N PHE A 650 -9.85 -6.58 13.23
CA PHE A 650 -11.15 -6.58 12.58
C PHE A 650 -11.70 -8.01 12.52
N PRO A 651 -13.00 -8.25 12.78
CA PRO A 651 -13.57 -9.59 12.79
C PRO A 651 -13.60 -10.21 11.39
N GLU A 652 -12.58 -11.01 11.08
CA GLU A 652 -12.35 -11.48 9.72
C GLU A 652 -13.36 -12.54 9.25
N TYR A 653 -14.07 -13.20 10.16
CA TYR A 653 -15.13 -14.15 9.83
C TYR A 653 -16.28 -13.51 9.02
N THR A 654 -16.41 -12.19 9.10
CA THR A 654 -17.42 -11.39 8.35
C THR A 654 -17.21 -11.44 6.84
N TYR A 655 -15.96 -11.59 6.36
CA TYR A 655 -15.63 -11.61 4.93
C TYR A 655 -14.88 -12.87 4.46
N ARG A 656 -14.14 -13.56 5.35
CA ARG A 656 -13.37 -14.76 4.99
C ARG A 656 -14.24 -15.88 4.43
N ASN A 657 -15.42 -16.07 5.02
CA ASN A 657 -16.35 -17.16 4.70
C ASN A 657 -17.34 -16.81 3.59
N VAL A 658 -17.10 -15.73 2.83
CA VAL A 658 -17.92 -15.36 1.67
C VAL A 658 -17.48 -16.22 0.47
N ASN A 659 -18.41 -17.03 -0.03
CA ASN A 659 -18.26 -17.78 -1.27
C ASN A 659 -19.28 -17.30 -2.33
N MET A 660 -19.19 -17.79 -3.56
CA MET A 660 -20.07 -17.35 -4.65
C MET A 660 -21.56 -17.58 -4.36
N VAL A 661 -21.91 -18.68 -3.68
CA VAL A 661 -23.31 -19.01 -3.34
C VAL A 661 -23.85 -18.02 -2.30
N ARG A 662 -23.09 -17.76 -1.24
CA ARG A 662 -23.44 -16.80 -0.19
C ARG A 662 -23.49 -15.38 -0.74
N PHE A 663 -22.58 -15.03 -1.64
CA PHE A 663 -22.58 -13.76 -2.35
C PHE A 663 -23.87 -13.60 -3.18
N LEU A 664 -24.20 -14.56 -4.05
CA LEU A 664 -25.43 -14.53 -4.84
C LEU A 664 -26.68 -14.48 -3.96
N GLY A 665 -26.73 -15.28 -2.88
CA GLY A 665 -27.81 -15.21 -1.90
C GLY A 665 -27.93 -13.83 -1.24
N SER A 666 -26.81 -13.19 -0.91
CA SER A 666 -26.81 -11.83 -0.36
C SER A 666 -27.25 -10.76 -1.36
N THR A 667 -27.12 -11.00 -2.67
CA THR A 667 -27.63 -10.07 -3.69
C THR A 667 -29.14 -10.07 -3.80
N THR A 668 -29.80 -11.16 -3.37
CA THR A 668 -31.27 -11.30 -3.33
C THR A 668 -31.85 -11.12 -1.93
N ASP A 669 -31.03 -10.92 -0.90
CA ASP A 669 -31.47 -10.72 0.49
C ASP A 669 -31.44 -9.23 0.85
N PHE A 670 -32.62 -8.62 1.02
CA PHE A 670 -32.73 -7.21 1.35
C PHE A 670 -32.17 -6.86 2.74
N SER A 671 -32.23 -7.80 3.70
CA SER A 671 -31.61 -7.62 5.01
C SER A 671 -30.08 -7.55 4.91
N ALA A 672 -29.49 -8.30 3.97
CA ALA A 672 -28.06 -8.21 3.68
C ALA A 672 -27.68 -6.84 3.12
N TRP A 673 -28.53 -6.23 2.29
CA TRP A 673 -28.31 -4.89 1.77
C TRP A 673 -28.36 -3.84 2.88
N LYS A 674 -29.34 -3.93 3.79
CA LYS A 674 -29.43 -3.05 4.97
C LYS A 674 -28.18 -3.16 5.84
N ARG A 675 -27.71 -4.38 6.14
CA ARG A 675 -26.45 -4.60 6.87
C ARG A 675 -25.24 -4.00 6.15
N LEU A 676 -25.11 -4.21 4.83
CA LEU A 676 -24.01 -3.69 4.03
C LEU A 676 -24.01 -2.16 3.96
N VAL A 677 -25.17 -1.54 3.77
CA VAL A 677 -25.31 -0.07 3.73
C VAL A 677 -25.02 0.54 5.10
N SER A 678 -25.53 -0.06 6.18
CA SER A 678 -25.27 0.39 7.56
C SER A 678 -23.79 0.31 7.90
N TYR A 679 -23.10 -0.76 7.48
CA TYR A 679 -21.65 -0.87 7.64
C TYR A 679 -20.89 0.11 6.75
N TRP A 680 -21.26 0.22 5.46
CA TRP A 680 -20.59 1.08 4.49
C TRP A 680 -20.71 2.57 4.83
N LEU A 681 -21.86 3.00 5.34
CA LEU A 681 -22.06 4.35 5.85
C LEU A 681 -21.47 4.46 7.26
N ASN A 682 -21.96 3.73 8.25
CA ASN A 682 -21.73 4.07 9.66
C ASN A 682 -20.79 3.12 10.42
N ARG A 683 -20.26 2.07 9.78
CA ARG A 683 -19.45 1.02 10.43
C ARG A 683 -20.20 0.26 11.54
N GLU A 684 -21.52 0.24 11.45
CA GLU A 684 -22.39 -0.45 12.42
C GLU A 684 -22.31 -1.98 12.28
N GLY A 685 -22.61 -2.69 13.39
CA GLY A 685 -22.74 -4.15 13.42
C GLY A 685 -21.44 -4.94 13.65
N VAL A 686 -20.30 -4.27 13.84
CA VAL A 686 -18.97 -4.92 13.93
C VAL A 686 -18.32 -4.79 15.31
N ALA A 687 -18.61 -3.73 16.07
CA ALA A 687 -17.92 -3.41 17.33
C ALA A 687 -17.93 -4.55 18.36
N ASN A 688 -19.09 -5.18 18.59
CA ASN A 688 -19.26 -6.26 19.58
C ASN A 688 -18.49 -7.54 19.23
N ASN A 689 -17.95 -7.62 18.01
CA ASN A 689 -17.29 -8.81 17.48
C ASN A 689 -15.79 -8.62 17.29
N ILE A 690 -15.24 -7.48 17.69
CA ILE A 690 -13.80 -7.19 17.56
C ILE A 690 -12.99 -8.27 18.29
N GLY A 691 -12.05 -8.87 17.55
CA GLY A 691 -11.10 -9.82 18.14
C GLY A 691 -10.00 -9.10 18.90
N SER A 692 -9.43 -9.75 19.92
CA SER A 692 -8.23 -9.25 20.58
C SER A 692 -7.43 -10.32 21.29
N GLU A 693 -6.21 -9.89 21.60
CA GLU A 693 -5.35 -10.51 22.56
C GLU A 693 -5.18 -9.57 23.74
N ASP A 694 -5.62 -10.04 24.89
CA ASP A 694 -5.75 -9.22 26.08
C ASP A 694 -4.58 -9.37 27.04
N SER A 695 -4.38 -8.32 27.81
CA SER A 695 -3.44 -8.19 28.91
C SER A 695 -4.19 -7.88 30.20
N TYR A 696 -3.56 -8.14 31.34
CA TYR A 696 -3.99 -7.66 32.65
C TYR A 696 -2.95 -6.71 33.20
N LEU A 697 -3.41 -5.53 33.64
CA LEU A 697 -2.58 -4.54 34.29
C LEU A 697 -2.71 -4.69 35.81
N TYR A 698 -1.61 -5.05 36.45
CA TYR A 698 -1.48 -5.07 37.91
C TYR A 698 -0.72 -3.82 38.35
N THR A 699 -1.35 -3.01 39.21
CA THR A 699 -0.77 -1.76 39.72
C THR A 699 -0.93 -1.67 41.23
N ARG A 700 -0.04 -0.95 41.88
CA ARG A 700 -0.12 -0.69 43.33
C ARG A 700 -1.02 0.49 43.65
N GLU A 701 -1.35 0.64 44.93
CA GLU A 701 -2.01 1.85 45.43
C GLU A 701 -1.30 3.13 44.96
N GLY A 702 -2.09 4.14 44.59
CA GLY A 702 -1.60 5.41 44.05
C GLY A 702 -1.54 5.48 42.51
N PHE A 703 -1.76 4.36 41.81
CA PHE A 703 -1.95 4.40 40.35
C PHE A 703 -3.26 5.13 39.99
N PRO A 704 -3.26 6.04 39.01
CA PRO A 704 -4.46 6.80 38.64
C PRO A 704 -5.55 5.88 38.07
N GLN A 705 -6.81 6.21 38.34
CA GLN A 705 -7.93 5.57 37.65
C GLN A 705 -7.92 6.00 36.18
N LEU A 706 -7.92 5.02 35.28
CA LEU A 706 -7.87 5.26 33.85
C LEU A 706 -9.28 5.12 33.25
N LYS A 707 -9.64 6.03 32.35
CA LYS A 707 -10.81 5.86 31.49
C LYS A 707 -10.37 5.12 30.22
N LEU A 708 -10.72 3.84 30.13
CA LEU A 708 -10.34 2.99 29.00
C LEU A 708 -11.39 3.07 27.88
N LEU A 709 -10.94 3.33 26.66
CA LEU A 709 -11.82 3.48 25.50
C LEU A 709 -12.38 2.12 25.06
N SER A 710 -11.60 1.04 25.21
CA SER A 710 -12.07 -0.28 24.79
C SER A 710 -13.27 -0.79 25.59
N GLU A 711 -13.44 -0.34 26.84
CA GLU A 711 -14.61 -0.67 27.65
C GLU A 711 -15.87 -0.12 27.00
N GLU A 712 -15.88 1.17 26.61
CA GLU A 712 -17.02 1.81 25.92
C GLU A 712 -17.33 1.14 24.57
N ILE A 713 -16.30 0.71 23.83
CA ILE A 713 -16.48 0.11 22.49
C ILE A 713 -17.01 -1.33 22.57
N ARG A 714 -16.55 -2.11 23.55
CA ARG A 714 -16.88 -3.55 23.67
C ARG A 714 -18.15 -3.81 24.45
N SER A 715 -18.47 -2.95 25.41
CA SER A 715 -19.71 -3.07 26.18
C SER A 715 -20.94 -2.62 25.39
N GLY A 716 -20.74 -1.83 24.31
CA GLY A 716 -21.83 -1.15 23.61
C GLY A 716 -22.53 -0.11 24.50
N PRO A 717 -23.30 0.83 23.93
CA PRO A 717 -24.30 1.56 24.71
C PRO A 717 -25.37 0.63 25.29
#